data_AF-A0A6I5WZU6-F1
#
_entry.id   AF-A0A6I5WZU6-F1
#
_cell.length_a   1.000
_cell.length_b   1.000
_cell.length_c   1.000
_cell.angle_alpha   90.00
_cell.angle_beta   90.00
_cell.angle_gamma   90.00
#
_symmetry.space_group_name_H-M   'P 1'
#
loop_
_entity.id
_entity.type
_entity.pdbx_description
1 polymer ?
#
loop_
_entity_poly.entity_id
_entity_poly.type
_entity_poly.pdbx_seq_one_letter_code
_entity_poly.pdbx_strand_id
1 'polypeptide(L)'
;MTEWSCGVSVLALVIATFSSLPAAAREEPVIGKTIAESKEATIQRPAARPGAPNILVWMLDDTGFGQLSCYGGLVATPNIDRVAAKGLRYSNYHSTPICSASRAAFLTGRNSHEVHIGGHSAMSIGFPGQDALVPRSAGTIAENLRQAGYSTYAVGKWDHLPPGDASAAGPYTYWPSGQGFDRFYGFLSYDADNFAPLLWNDHTPVELPKDPAYHLSSDMADRAIEMIASRQAAGPGREPFFLYWATGAVHSPHHAPDEWLQRFRGKFDKGWDVAREWTLKRQKELGLVPPDAQLPPRPEGMKSWAELSADERRIYARAMEAFAAQLAHADFEFGRIIDALEAQGELENTMVIVTSDNGASGEGAVTGTYSEQLMANGRFASVDQNLQHMDEWGRPGTYPLYPVGWAVAGDTPFRYYKQTTFEGGIRVPLIISWPKGIAEKGQIRGQYAHISDVMPTILQTAQVQPAATVNDVSQQPTSGTSLTYSYQQARAPDAKKVQYYEMYGNRAVWAGGWKAVMPHRLQTWDFKTQPPITDAGWQLYDQRKDFNELHNVAAENPAKLSEMIRLFDEEAGKYNVYPLTNTGAAQRLMADRGKRNLQARGGLFNYVGAVSRIPEALAPPIATHSFSMSMTVESERRSNGTLMAIGGRFGGLGLYLLNGIPTVAVRALDGELFTVRAPNEVVGKSRIGLQFTRIGPEEARATISVNGKDVASSSVSGALSTFIFSGNETFDIGSDPGTTVLDGLDAPFKFAGAIGETRFAVQLPAQ
;
A
#
# COMPACT_ATOMS: atom_id res chain seq x y z
N MET A 1 25.33 -57.10 37.31
CA MET A 1 23.86 -57.03 37.36
C MET A 1 23.49 -55.58 37.64
N THR A 2 22.86 -54.96 36.65
CA THR A 2 21.80 -53.92 36.70
C THR A 2 21.60 -53.20 38.04
N GLU A 3 21.59 -51.87 38.07
CA GLU A 3 20.33 -51.13 37.87
C GLU A 3 20.51 -49.69 37.33
N TRP A 4 19.45 -49.25 36.65
CA TRP A 4 19.26 -47.99 35.94
C TRP A 4 18.90 -46.83 36.88
N SER A 5 19.27 -45.60 36.51
CA SER A 5 18.43 -44.43 36.84
C SER A 5 18.45 -43.39 35.72
N CYS A 6 17.26 -43.10 35.21
CA CYS A 6 16.94 -42.07 34.22
C CYS A 6 17.40 -40.67 34.66
N GLY A 7 18.10 -39.97 33.77
CA GLY A 7 18.28 -38.52 33.83
C GLY A 7 17.26 -37.84 32.93
N VAL A 8 16.23 -37.25 33.52
CA VAL A 8 15.22 -36.44 32.83
C VAL A 8 15.80 -35.06 32.51
N SER A 9 15.64 -34.66 31.25
CA SER A 9 15.99 -33.36 30.68
C SER A 9 15.35 -32.18 31.39
N VAL A 10 16.16 -31.17 31.76
CA VAL A 10 15.67 -29.87 32.21
C VAL A 10 15.45 -28.99 30.97
N LEU A 11 14.20 -28.94 30.51
CA LEU A 11 13.72 -27.93 29.55
C LEU A 11 13.39 -26.67 30.35
N ALA A 12 14.21 -25.63 30.24
CA ALA A 12 13.93 -24.34 30.86
C ALA A 12 12.80 -23.61 30.10
N LEU A 13 11.57 -23.78 30.58
CA LEU A 13 10.42 -22.99 30.16
C LEU A 13 10.54 -21.60 30.81
N VAL A 14 11.07 -20.61 30.10
CA VAL A 14 11.00 -19.21 30.54
C VAL A 14 9.58 -18.73 30.28
N ILE A 15 8.69 -18.97 31.24
CA ILE A 15 7.43 -18.23 31.34
C ILE A 15 7.83 -16.81 31.74
N ALA A 16 7.75 -15.86 30.81
CA ALA A 16 7.76 -14.45 31.16
C ALA A 16 6.51 -14.18 31.98
N THR A 17 6.65 -14.22 33.31
CA THR A 17 5.62 -13.72 34.22
C THR A 17 5.50 -12.23 33.94
N PHE A 18 4.42 -11.83 33.29
CA PHE A 18 4.00 -10.44 33.30
C PHE A 18 3.71 -10.08 34.75
N SER A 19 4.70 -9.48 35.42
CA SER A 19 4.50 -8.88 36.72
C SER A 19 3.55 -7.71 36.53
N SER A 20 2.25 -7.98 36.69
CA SER A 20 1.27 -6.94 36.94
C SER A 20 1.74 -6.22 38.20
N LEU A 21 2.34 -5.04 38.04
CA LEU A 21 2.40 -4.12 39.17
C LEU A 21 0.96 -3.97 39.65
N PRO A 22 0.67 -4.20 40.94
CA PRO A 22 -0.66 -3.95 41.47
C PRO A 22 -0.99 -2.50 41.12
N ALA A 23 -2.10 -2.27 40.43
CA ALA A 23 -2.61 -0.92 40.23
C ALA A 23 -2.61 -0.25 41.61
N ALA A 24 -1.84 0.83 41.77
CA ALA A 24 -1.81 1.57 43.01
C ALA A 24 -3.26 1.83 43.46
N ALA A 25 -3.59 1.51 44.71
CA ALA A 25 -4.95 1.65 45.22
C ALA A 25 -5.45 3.05 44.88
N ARG A 26 -6.55 3.12 44.12
CA ARG A 26 -7.09 4.39 43.64
C ARG A 26 -7.50 5.22 44.86
N GLU A 27 -6.94 6.42 44.98
CA GLU A 27 -7.51 7.41 45.91
C GLU A 27 -8.87 7.81 45.34
N GLU A 28 -9.95 7.37 45.99
CA GLU A 28 -11.31 7.77 45.61
C GLU A 28 -11.55 9.22 46.07
N PRO A 29 -12.25 10.04 45.27
CA PRO A 29 -12.59 11.39 45.69
C PRO A 29 -13.55 11.35 46.87
N VAL A 30 -13.41 12.30 47.79
CA VAL A 30 -14.44 12.56 48.80
C VAL A 30 -15.36 13.65 48.25
N ILE A 31 -16.65 13.35 48.13
CA ILE A 31 -17.63 14.28 47.55
C ILE A 31 -18.55 14.80 48.66
N GLY A 32 -18.35 16.06 49.06
CA GLY A 32 -19.23 16.81 49.94
C GLY A 32 -20.15 17.77 49.18
N LYS A 33 -20.99 18.54 49.90
CA LYS A 33 -21.88 19.53 49.26
C LYS A 33 -21.13 20.76 48.75
N THR A 34 -19.95 21.02 49.29
CA THR A 34 -19.07 22.13 48.89
C THR A 34 -17.65 21.63 48.68
N ILE A 35 -16.80 22.42 48.02
CA ILE A 35 -15.37 22.12 47.90
C ILE A 35 -14.71 21.98 49.29
N ALA A 36 -15.17 22.74 50.28
CA ALA A 36 -14.66 22.64 51.65
C ALA A 36 -14.98 21.29 52.33
N GLU A 37 -16.00 20.58 51.85
CA GLU A 37 -16.39 19.25 52.30
C GLU A 37 -15.89 18.13 51.38
N SER A 38 -15.18 18.48 50.30
CA SER A 38 -14.73 17.55 49.28
C SER A 38 -13.21 17.43 49.28
N LYS A 39 -12.69 16.28 48.84
CA LYS A 39 -11.28 16.06 48.52
C LYS A 39 -11.22 15.52 47.10
N GLU A 40 -10.55 16.25 46.22
CA GLU A 40 -10.30 15.77 44.86
C GLU A 40 -9.37 14.56 44.88
N ALA A 41 -9.67 13.56 44.07
CA ALA A 41 -8.72 12.50 43.73
C ALA A 41 -7.78 12.97 42.61
N THR A 42 -6.65 12.29 42.45
CA THR A 42 -5.82 12.52 41.26
C THR A 42 -6.58 12.09 40.01
N ILE A 43 -6.71 12.97 39.02
CA ILE A 43 -7.27 12.63 37.71
C ILE A 43 -6.33 11.62 37.03
N GLN A 44 -6.74 10.37 36.99
CA GLN A 44 -5.98 9.29 36.35
C GLN A 44 -6.22 9.32 34.84
N ARG A 45 -5.15 9.52 34.08
CA ARG A 45 -5.13 9.28 32.63
C ARG A 45 -4.30 8.02 32.34
N PRO A 46 -4.57 7.29 31.26
CA PRO A 46 -3.65 6.26 30.78
C PRO A 46 -2.25 6.86 30.64
N ALA A 47 -1.26 6.18 31.20
CA ALA A 47 0.12 6.61 31.17
C ALA A 47 1.01 5.42 30.82
N ALA A 48 1.94 5.63 29.90
CA ALA A 48 2.93 4.62 29.57
C ALA A 48 3.83 4.34 30.78
N ARG A 49 4.33 3.11 30.84
CA ARG A 49 5.29 2.73 31.88
C ARG A 49 6.52 3.65 31.82
N PRO A 50 7.15 3.97 32.97
CA PRO A 50 8.41 4.69 32.97
C PRO A 50 9.47 4.01 32.10
N GLY A 51 10.11 4.78 31.23
CA GLY A 51 11.17 4.30 30.34
C GLY A 51 10.68 3.42 29.17
N ALA A 52 9.38 3.39 28.88
CA ALA A 52 8.87 2.80 27.65
C ALA A 52 9.57 3.40 26.41
N PRO A 53 9.86 2.60 25.37
CA PRO A 53 10.48 3.11 24.16
C PRO A 53 9.47 3.88 23.32
N ASN A 54 9.94 4.88 22.57
CA ASN A 54 9.20 5.32 21.39
C ASN A 54 9.27 4.23 20.32
N ILE A 55 8.34 4.24 19.37
CA ILE A 55 8.30 3.28 18.26
C ILE A 55 8.13 4.04 16.95
N LEU A 56 9.09 3.88 16.04
CA LEU A 56 9.03 4.37 14.67
C LEU A 56 9.07 3.18 13.72
N VAL A 57 8.05 3.06 12.88
CA VAL A 57 8.00 2.07 11.80
C VAL A 57 8.07 2.81 10.48
N TRP A 58 9.04 2.46 9.64
CA TRP A 58 8.98 2.73 8.21
C TRP A 58 8.48 1.47 7.48
N MET A 59 7.27 1.56 6.95
CA MET A 59 6.72 0.58 6.01
C MET A 59 6.97 1.08 4.58
N LEU A 60 7.92 0.45 3.90
CA LEU A 60 8.17 0.61 2.47
C LEU A 60 7.07 -0.10 1.66
N ASP A 61 6.87 0.36 0.43
CA ASP A 61 5.86 -0.14 -0.51
C ASP A 61 6.59 -0.74 -1.71
N ASP A 62 6.33 -2.01 -2.03
CA ASP A 62 6.94 -2.71 -3.18
C ASP A 62 8.49 -2.80 -3.19
N THR A 63 9.13 -2.76 -2.01
CA THR A 63 10.59 -2.92 -1.90
C THR A 63 10.99 -4.39 -1.72
N GLY A 64 11.65 -4.95 -2.74
CA GLY A 64 12.20 -6.29 -2.74
C GLY A 64 13.41 -6.49 -1.83
N PHE A 65 13.69 -7.74 -1.48
CA PHE A 65 14.77 -8.13 -0.55
C PHE A 65 16.14 -7.55 -0.92
N GLY A 66 16.48 -7.54 -2.20
CA GLY A 66 17.77 -7.12 -2.73
C GLY A 66 17.82 -5.67 -3.22
N GLN A 67 16.89 -4.79 -2.83
CA GLN A 67 16.88 -3.38 -3.28
C GLN A 67 17.56 -2.41 -2.30
N LEU A 68 17.74 -2.79 -1.04
CA LEU A 68 18.43 -1.97 -0.02
C LEU A 68 19.93 -2.27 0.00
N SER A 69 20.79 -1.26 0.20
CA SER A 69 22.25 -1.46 0.20
C SER A 69 22.73 -2.38 1.33
N CYS A 70 22.15 -2.28 2.54
CA CYS A 70 22.42 -3.22 3.64
C CYS A 70 21.90 -4.65 3.40
N TYR A 71 21.13 -4.88 2.33
CA TYR A 71 20.72 -6.19 1.82
C TYR A 71 21.41 -6.58 0.50
N GLY A 72 22.42 -5.80 0.07
CA GLY A 72 23.24 -6.07 -1.10
C GLY A 72 22.80 -5.36 -2.38
N GLY A 73 21.74 -4.56 -2.33
CA GLY A 73 21.21 -3.81 -3.47
C GLY A 73 22.14 -2.70 -3.99
N LEU A 74 21.87 -2.26 -5.22
CA LEU A 74 22.66 -1.24 -5.91
C LEU A 74 22.27 0.20 -5.55
N VAL A 75 21.10 0.40 -4.96
CA VAL A 75 20.63 1.73 -4.53
C VAL A 75 21.27 2.07 -3.20
N ALA A 76 21.91 3.24 -3.10
CA ALA A 76 22.49 3.70 -1.85
C ALA A 76 21.38 4.18 -0.90
N THR A 77 21.24 3.52 0.24
CA THR A 77 20.29 3.86 1.32
C THR A 77 21.04 4.09 2.64
N PRO A 78 21.89 5.14 2.73
CA PRO A 78 22.79 5.33 3.87
C PRO A 78 22.08 5.51 5.22
N ASN A 79 20.85 6.02 5.27
CA ASN A 79 20.13 6.18 6.53
C ASN A 79 19.53 4.87 7.03
N ILE A 80 18.97 4.06 6.15
CA ILE A 80 18.59 2.67 6.46
C ILE A 80 19.84 1.88 6.89
N ASP A 81 20.97 2.03 6.19
CA ASP A 81 22.22 1.37 6.54
C ASP A 81 22.72 1.79 7.94
N ARG A 82 22.56 3.07 8.30
CA ARG A 82 22.85 3.60 9.64
C ARG A 82 21.99 2.92 10.71
N VAL A 83 20.69 2.71 10.46
CA VAL A 83 19.79 1.99 11.37
C VAL A 83 20.17 0.51 11.46
N ALA A 84 20.44 -0.14 10.33
CA ALA A 84 20.86 -1.54 10.28
C ALA A 84 22.18 -1.79 11.03
N ALA A 85 23.15 -0.89 10.91
CA ALA A 85 24.42 -0.96 11.62
C ALA A 85 24.27 -0.88 13.14
N LYS A 86 23.23 -0.19 13.64
CA LYS A 86 22.88 -0.08 15.05
C LYS A 86 21.82 -1.12 15.50
N GLY A 87 21.45 -2.07 14.64
CA GLY A 87 20.34 -2.97 14.89
C GLY A 87 20.59 -4.40 14.42
N LEU A 88 19.49 -5.11 14.20
CA LEU A 88 19.42 -6.47 13.69
C LEU A 88 18.79 -6.45 12.30
N ARG A 89 19.36 -7.21 11.37
CA ARG A 89 18.78 -7.52 10.06
C ARG A 89 18.22 -8.93 10.07
N TYR A 90 16.98 -9.11 9.66
CA TYR A 90 16.38 -10.43 9.50
C TYR A 90 16.53 -10.84 8.05
N SER A 91 17.16 -11.99 7.81
CA SER A 91 17.31 -12.53 6.47
C SER A 91 16.14 -13.42 6.08
N ASN A 92 15.31 -13.89 7.02
CA ASN A 92 14.23 -14.87 6.82
C ASN A 92 12.86 -14.37 7.32
N TYR A 93 12.56 -13.10 7.03
CA TYR A 93 11.30 -12.44 7.37
C TYR A 93 10.40 -12.35 6.13
N HIS A 94 9.11 -12.61 6.32
CA HIS A 94 8.14 -12.67 5.25
C HIS A 94 6.92 -11.79 5.52
N SER A 95 6.39 -11.17 4.47
CA SER A 95 5.09 -10.52 4.46
C SER A 95 4.08 -11.35 3.67
N THR A 96 2.88 -10.81 3.47
CA THR A 96 1.94 -11.38 2.49
C THR A 96 2.32 -10.91 1.08
N PRO A 97 1.84 -11.56 0.01
CA PRO A 97 2.21 -11.19 -1.35
C PRO A 97 1.67 -9.83 -1.86
N ILE A 98 0.96 -9.03 -1.06
CA ILE A 98 0.38 -7.74 -1.49
C ILE A 98 0.19 -6.74 -0.33
N CYS A 99 0.14 -5.45 -0.67
CA CYS A 99 0.13 -4.31 0.24
C CYS A 99 -1.00 -4.34 1.28
N SER A 100 -2.28 -4.32 0.87
CA SER A 100 -3.42 -4.26 1.79
C SER A 100 -3.38 -5.37 2.85
N ALA A 101 -3.12 -6.61 2.40
CA ALA A 101 -3.09 -7.80 3.25
C ALA A 101 -1.93 -7.74 4.25
N SER A 102 -0.75 -7.29 3.81
CA SER A 102 0.42 -7.11 4.66
C SER A 102 0.25 -6.02 5.70
N ARG A 103 -0.33 -4.88 5.32
CA ARG A 103 -0.55 -3.74 6.23
C ARG A 103 -1.57 -4.10 7.30
N ALA A 104 -2.65 -4.79 6.93
CA ALA A 104 -3.63 -5.29 7.90
C ALA A 104 -3.02 -6.35 8.84
N ALA A 105 -2.24 -7.30 8.32
CA ALA A 105 -1.56 -8.31 9.12
C ALA A 105 -0.51 -7.69 10.07
N PHE A 106 0.24 -6.69 9.61
CA PHE A 106 1.19 -5.93 10.42
C PHE A 106 0.51 -5.25 11.61
N LEU A 107 -0.52 -4.44 11.32
CA LEU A 107 -1.19 -3.61 12.32
C LEU A 107 -1.95 -4.46 13.34
N THR A 108 -2.47 -5.61 12.95
CA THR A 108 -3.31 -6.47 13.81
C THR A 108 -2.56 -7.66 14.41
N GLY A 109 -1.34 -7.96 13.98
CA GLY A 109 -0.59 -9.13 14.47
C GLY A 109 -1.26 -10.47 14.14
N ARG A 110 -2.08 -10.51 13.10
CA ARG A 110 -2.91 -11.65 12.71
C ARG A 110 -2.72 -11.98 11.23
N ASN A 111 -3.18 -13.15 10.81
CA ASN A 111 -3.13 -13.48 9.39
C ASN A 111 -4.14 -12.63 8.61
N SER A 112 -3.84 -12.32 7.36
CA SER A 112 -4.61 -11.33 6.60
C SER A 112 -6.06 -11.76 6.34
N HIS A 113 -6.31 -13.04 6.00
CA HIS A 113 -7.67 -13.58 5.88
C HIS A 113 -8.40 -13.67 7.23
N GLU A 114 -7.68 -13.80 8.35
CA GLU A 114 -8.29 -13.77 9.69
C GLU A 114 -8.91 -12.40 10.01
N VAL A 115 -8.37 -11.34 9.40
CA VAL A 115 -8.82 -9.95 9.54
C VAL A 115 -9.47 -9.40 8.29
N HIS A 116 -9.97 -10.30 7.43
CA HIS A 116 -10.82 -9.99 6.28
C HIS A 116 -10.14 -9.27 5.11
N ILE A 117 -8.81 -9.24 5.07
CA ILE A 117 -8.01 -8.67 3.98
C ILE A 117 -7.21 -9.78 3.27
N GLY A 118 -7.87 -10.78 2.70
CA GLY A 118 -7.22 -11.91 2.00
C GLY A 118 -6.51 -11.55 0.69
N GLY A 119 -6.72 -10.34 0.17
CA GLY A 119 -6.10 -9.81 -1.04
C GLY A 119 -6.05 -8.29 -0.99
N HIS A 120 -5.98 -7.63 -2.14
CA HIS A 120 -6.13 -6.18 -2.20
C HIS A 120 -7.54 -5.74 -1.79
N SER A 121 -7.64 -4.78 -0.88
CA SER A 121 -8.90 -4.17 -0.41
C SER A 121 -9.81 -3.65 -1.55
N ALA A 122 -9.22 -3.16 -2.64
CA ALA A 122 -9.92 -2.71 -3.85
C ALA A 122 -10.62 -3.84 -4.62
N MET A 123 -10.19 -5.10 -4.41
CA MET A 123 -10.77 -6.29 -5.05
C MET A 123 -11.63 -7.12 -4.10
N SER A 124 -12.26 -6.49 -3.11
CA SER A 124 -13.01 -7.19 -2.07
C SER A 124 -14.28 -7.90 -2.59
N ILE A 125 -14.55 -9.06 -2.01
CA ILE A 125 -15.70 -9.92 -2.30
C ILE A 125 -16.41 -10.31 -1.01
N GLY A 126 -17.72 -10.59 -1.10
CA GLY A 126 -18.58 -10.79 0.07
C GLY A 126 -18.44 -12.14 0.77
N PHE A 127 -17.22 -12.62 0.99
CA PHE A 127 -16.93 -13.81 1.78
C PHE A 127 -16.14 -13.44 3.04
N PRO A 128 -16.34 -14.17 4.17
CA PRO A 128 -15.48 -14.04 5.32
C PRO A 128 -14.02 -14.16 4.89
N GLY A 129 -13.17 -13.26 5.39
CA GLY A 129 -11.77 -13.24 5.01
C GLY A 129 -11.40 -12.36 3.82
N GLN A 130 -12.36 -11.91 3.00
CA GLN A 130 -12.08 -11.20 1.73
C GLN A 130 -12.97 -9.96 1.48
N ASP A 131 -13.76 -9.52 2.47
CA ASP A 131 -14.74 -8.43 2.33
C ASP A 131 -14.17 -7.02 2.58
N ALA A 132 -12.89 -6.93 2.95
CA ALA A 132 -12.18 -5.71 3.32
C ALA A 132 -12.70 -5.01 4.60
N LEU A 133 -13.48 -5.71 5.43
CA LEU A 133 -14.04 -5.18 6.68
C LEU A 133 -13.25 -5.74 7.86
N VAL A 134 -12.16 -5.07 8.23
CA VAL A 134 -11.33 -5.47 9.39
C VAL A 134 -12.22 -5.62 10.65
N PRO A 135 -12.30 -6.81 11.26
CA PRO A 135 -13.16 -7.02 12.43
C PRO A 135 -12.76 -6.13 13.60
N ARG A 136 -13.75 -5.61 14.35
CA ARG A 136 -13.50 -4.82 15.58
C ARG A 136 -12.83 -5.63 16.70
N SER A 137 -12.88 -6.96 16.61
CA SER A 137 -12.14 -7.90 17.48
C SER A 137 -10.65 -7.98 17.14
N ALA A 138 -10.19 -7.36 16.05
CA ALA A 138 -8.80 -7.32 15.62
C ALA A 138 -8.15 -5.96 15.94
N GLY A 139 -8.06 -5.64 17.22
CA GLY A 139 -7.43 -4.41 17.71
C GLY A 139 -5.97 -4.31 17.27
N THR A 140 -5.58 -3.10 16.86
CA THR A 140 -4.30 -2.82 16.22
C THR A 140 -3.18 -2.52 17.23
N ILE A 141 -1.93 -2.46 16.75
CA ILE A 141 -0.78 -1.92 17.50
C ILE A 141 -1.13 -0.55 18.09
N ALA A 142 -1.68 0.36 17.28
CA ALA A 142 -2.00 1.72 17.70
C ALA A 142 -3.03 1.72 18.83
N GLU A 143 -4.11 0.96 18.70
CA GLU A 143 -5.14 0.90 19.74
C GLU A 143 -4.60 0.37 21.07
N ASN A 144 -3.80 -0.69 21.03
CA ASN A 144 -3.18 -1.26 22.23
C ASN A 144 -2.20 -0.29 22.89
N LEU A 145 -1.38 0.42 22.10
CA LEU A 145 -0.43 1.40 22.62
C LEU A 145 -1.12 2.66 23.14
N ARG A 146 -2.18 3.13 22.47
CA ARG A 146 -2.99 4.27 22.91
C ARG A 146 -3.62 4.01 24.27
N GLN A 147 -4.20 2.83 24.48
CA GLN A 147 -4.71 2.42 25.81
C GLN A 147 -3.61 2.31 26.87
N ALA A 148 -2.37 2.06 26.45
CA ALA A 148 -1.20 2.08 27.30
C ALA A 148 -0.56 3.47 27.45
N GLY A 149 -1.21 4.54 27.01
CA GLY A 149 -0.76 5.93 27.20
C GLY A 149 0.31 6.41 26.23
N TYR A 150 0.37 5.86 25.00
CA TYR A 150 1.16 6.40 23.90
C TYR A 150 0.33 7.40 23.08
N SER A 151 0.99 8.40 22.49
CA SER A 151 0.44 9.09 21.31
C SER A 151 0.62 8.23 20.06
N THR A 152 -0.38 8.14 19.20
CA THR A 152 -0.31 7.30 18.00
C THR A 152 -0.52 8.10 16.71
N TYR A 153 0.43 7.96 15.78
CA TYR A 153 0.47 8.72 14.53
C TYR A 153 0.60 7.78 13.33
N ALA A 154 -0.20 8.01 12.30
CA ALA A 154 -0.05 7.37 10.99
C ALA A 154 0.28 8.44 9.95
N VAL A 155 1.31 8.21 9.15
CA VAL A 155 1.71 9.12 8.07
C VAL A 155 1.97 8.32 6.79
N GLY A 156 1.24 8.61 5.72
CA GLY A 156 1.36 7.99 4.40
C GLY A 156 0.17 7.13 3.96
N LYS A 157 0.46 6.06 3.23
CA LYS A 157 -0.50 5.11 2.62
C LYS A 157 -1.25 4.29 3.66
N TRP A 158 -2.57 4.23 3.54
CA TRP A 158 -3.42 3.39 4.39
C TRP A 158 -3.83 2.06 3.73
N ASP A 159 -4.55 2.11 2.60
CA ASP A 159 -4.75 1.00 1.65
C ASP A 159 -5.41 -0.31 2.16
N HIS A 160 -5.99 -0.34 3.36
CA HIS A 160 -6.70 -1.53 3.87
C HIS A 160 -8.09 -1.20 4.44
N LEU A 161 -8.86 -0.45 3.64
CA LEU A 161 -10.26 -0.12 3.90
C LEU A 161 -11.12 -0.41 2.67
N PRO A 162 -12.45 -0.56 2.83
CA PRO A 162 -13.35 -0.59 1.69
C PRO A 162 -13.18 0.68 0.85
N PRO A 163 -13.04 0.59 -0.49
CA PRO A 163 -12.83 1.78 -1.33
C PRO A 163 -13.92 2.85 -1.20
N GLY A 164 -15.16 2.43 -0.92
CA GLY A 164 -16.27 3.36 -0.71
C GLY A 164 -16.14 4.18 0.57
N ASP A 165 -15.38 3.70 1.56
CA ASP A 165 -15.21 4.38 2.84
C ASP A 165 -14.12 5.45 2.77
N ALA A 166 -13.32 5.52 1.69
CA ALA A 166 -12.33 6.58 1.46
C ALA A 166 -12.98 7.92 1.07
N SER A 167 -13.93 8.39 1.90
CA SER A 167 -14.81 9.52 1.65
C SER A 167 -14.88 10.47 2.84
N ALA A 168 -14.95 11.78 2.58
CA ALA A 168 -15.18 12.81 3.59
C ALA A 168 -16.54 12.68 4.33
N ALA A 169 -17.46 11.85 3.82
CA ALA A 169 -18.75 11.62 4.46
C ALA A 169 -18.66 10.65 5.64
N GLY A 170 -17.57 9.89 5.76
CA GLY A 170 -17.49 8.72 6.63
C GLY A 170 -18.35 7.54 6.12
N PRO A 171 -18.47 6.46 6.92
CA PRO A 171 -17.96 6.31 8.29
C PRO A 171 -16.43 6.18 8.35
N TYR A 172 -15.83 6.63 9.46
CA TYR A 172 -14.37 6.57 9.68
C TYR A 172 -13.91 5.29 10.41
N THR A 173 -14.74 4.24 10.39
CA THR A 173 -14.51 3.00 11.15
C THR A 173 -13.21 2.30 10.73
N TYR A 174 -12.94 2.26 9.43
CA TYR A 174 -11.75 1.60 8.87
C TYR A 174 -10.62 2.57 8.56
N TRP A 175 -10.80 3.87 8.82
CA TRP A 175 -9.74 4.88 8.72
C TRP A 175 -8.72 4.70 9.85
N PRO A 176 -7.53 5.30 9.76
CA PRO A 176 -6.56 5.32 10.85
C PRO A 176 -7.18 5.73 12.20
N SER A 177 -8.02 6.76 12.21
CA SER A 177 -8.73 7.24 13.41
C SER A 177 -9.65 6.18 14.04
N GLY A 178 -10.28 5.34 13.21
CA GLY A 178 -11.14 4.25 13.66
C GLY A 178 -10.37 3.03 14.17
N GLN A 179 -9.06 2.99 13.88
CA GLN A 179 -8.13 1.89 14.18
C GLN A 179 -7.03 2.29 15.17
N GLY A 180 -7.29 3.30 16.00
CA GLY A 180 -6.46 3.61 17.17
C GLY A 180 -5.39 4.68 16.97
N PHE A 181 -5.31 5.32 15.80
CA PHE A 181 -4.43 6.46 15.57
C PHE A 181 -5.06 7.78 16.01
N ASP A 182 -4.34 8.57 16.82
CA ASP A 182 -4.77 9.89 17.27
C ASP A 182 -4.67 10.92 16.14
N ARG A 183 -3.66 10.79 15.26
CA ARG A 183 -3.47 11.66 14.09
C ARG A 183 -3.16 10.86 12.83
N PHE A 184 -3.64 11.35 11.69
CA PHE A 184 -3.34 10.84 10.37
C PHE A 184 -2.94 11.95 9.40
N TYR A 185 -1.92 11.69 8.59
CA TYR A 185 -1.62 12.51 7.43
C TYR A 185 -1.21 11.64 6.24
N GLY A 186 -1.96 11.62 5.15
CA GLY A 186 -1.60 10.78 4.00
C GLY A 186 -2.75 10.54 3.04
N PHE A 187 -2.69 9.42 2.32
CA PHE A 187 -3.69 9.02 1.33
C PHE A 187 -4.27 7.64 1.66
N LEU A 188 -5.52 7.44 1.24
CA LEU A 188 -6.30 6.24 1.57
C LEU A 188 -6.27 5.18 0.46
N SER A 189 -5.97 5.59 -0.78
CA SER A 189 -5.84 4.74 -1.97
C SER A 189 -4.59 3.85 -1.93
N TYR A 190 -4.46 2.98 -2.94
CA TYR A 190 -3.32 2.09 -3.10
C TYR A 190 -2.07 2.78 -3.64
N ASP A 191 -2.21 3.90 -4.32
CA ASP A 191 -1.12 4.68 -4.89
C ASP A 191 -1.41 6.19 -4.75
N ALA A 192 -0.41 7.02 -5.07
CA ALA A 192 -0.57 8.46 -5.16
C ALA A 192 0.47 9.06 -6.11
N ASP A 193 0.07 10.09 -6.87
CA ASP A 193 1.02 10.96 -7.57
C ASP A 193 1.90 11.67 -6.54
N ASN A 194 3.23 11.60 -6.66
CA ASN A 194 4.13 12.16 -5.64
C ASN A 194 4.32 13.67 -5.78
N PHE A 195 3.84 14.29 -6.86
CA PHE A 195 3.88 15.73 -7.12
C PHE A 195 2.50 16.40 -7.00
N ALA A 196 1.41 15.65 -7.21
CA ALA A 196 0.03 16.12 -7.08
C ALA A 196 -0.88 15.14 -6.31
N PRO A 197 -0.53 14.72 -5.08
CA PRO A 197 -1.30 13.75 -4.32
C PRO A 197 -2.63 14.31 -3.77
N LEU A 198 -3.59 13.41 -3.56
CA LEU A 198 -4.84 13.71 -2.86
C LEU A 198 -4.74 13.23 -1.42
N LEU A 199 -4.47 14.17 -0.52
CA LEU A 199 -4.16 13.89 0.88
C LEU A 199 -5.27 14.28 1.83
N TRP A 200 -5.25 13.63 2.99
CA TRP A 200 -6.08 13.88 4.16
C TRP A 200 -5.19 14.26 5.34
N ASN A 201 -5.61 15.28 6.08
CA ASN A 201 -5.12 15.58 7.42
C ASN A 201 -6.26 15.26 8.37
N ASP A 202 -6.13 14.13 9.07
CA ASP A 202 -7.19 13.48 9.82
C ASP A 202 -8.42 13.21 8.92
N HIS A 203 -9.52 13.93 9.11
CA HIS A 203 -10.74 13.81 8.29
C HIS A 203 -10.93 14.95 7.29
N THR A 204 -9.93 15.83 7.16
CA THR A 204 -10.02 17.02 6.31
C THR A 204 -9.16 16.85 5.06
N PRO A 205 -9.69 17.08 3.85
CA PRO A 205 -8.88 17.12 2.65
C PRO A 205 -7.80 18.19 2.72
N VAL A 206 -6.62 17.90 2.18
CA VAL A 206 -5.50 18.84 2.11
C VAL A 206 -5.54 19.58 0.77
N GLU A 207 -5.28 20.88 0.81
CA GLU A 207 -4.93 21.69 -0.36
C GLU A 207 -3.40 21.73 -0.46
N LEU A 208 -2.86 21.33 -1.62
CA LEU A 208 -1.42 21.28 -1.82
C LEU A 208 -0.81 22.68 -1.95
N PRO A 209 0.42 22.89 -1.47
CA PRO A 209 1.14 24.13 -1.71
C PRO A 209 1.38 24.33 -3.22
N LYS A 210 1.34 25.58 -3.67
CA LYS A 210 1.74 25.96 -5.05
C LYS A 210 3.26 26.06 -5.16
N ASP A 211 3.94 24.95 -4.87
CA ASP A 211 5.39 24.84 -4.92
C ASP A 211 5.80 23.82 -5.99
N PRO A 212 6.50 24.24 -7.07
CA PRO A 212 6.99 23.30 -8.09
C PRO A 212 8.05 22.31 -7.56
N ALA A 213 8.63 22.56 -6.38
CA ALA A 213 9.54 21.64 -5.70
C ALA A 213 8.83 20.65 -4.77
N TYR A 214 7.49 20.71 -4.66
CA TYR A 214 6.73 19.80 -3.82
C TYR A 214 7.03 18.34 -4.17
N HIS A 215 7.25 17.53 -3.13
CA HIS A 215 7.32 16.09 -3.26
C HIS A 215 6.75 15.42 -2.01
N LEU A 216 5.88 14.43 -2.20
CA LEU A 216 5.13 13.77 -1.13
C LEU A 216 6.03 13.19 -0.03
N SER A 217 7.16 12.55 -0.37
CA SER A 217 8.11 12.02 0.63
C SER A 217 8.65 13.10 1.60
N SER A 218 8.93 14.30 1.10
CA SER A 218 9.45 15.40 1.92
C SER A 218 8.37 15.98 2.83
N ASP A 219 7.15 16.17 2.30
CA ASP A 219 5.99 16.61 3.08
C ASP A 219 5.65 15.60 4.19
N MET A 220 5.61 14.30 3.88
CA MET A 220 5.39 13.26 4.88
C MET A 220 6.47 13.25 5.97
N ALA A 221 7.74 13.49 5.64
CA ALA A 221 8.80 13.61 6.64
C ALA A 221 8.65 14.86 7.51
N ASP A 222 8.25 15.99 6.92
CA ASP A 222 7.94 17.22 7.66
C ASP A 222 6.81 16.97 8.68
N ARG A 223 5.72 16.33 8.26
CA ARG A 223 4.60 15.98 9.15
C ARG A 223 5.00 15.02 10.26
N ALA A 224 5.81 14.02 9.96
CA ALA A 224 6.33 13.11 10.97
C ALA A 224 7.14 13.85 12.04
N ILE A 225 8.05 14.75 11.62
CA ILE A 225 8.88 15.56 12.52
C ILE A 225 8.00 16.51 13.36
N GLU A 226 7.03 17.19 12.73
CA GLU A 226 6.06 18.05 13.40
C GLU A 226 5.25 17.30 14.48
N MET A 227 4.73 16.12 14.14
CA MET A 227 3.96 15.29 15.07
C MET A 227 4.82 14.84 16.26
N ILE A 228 6.06 14.37 16.02
CA ILE A 228 7.00 13.99 17.09
C ILE A 228 7.29 15.19 18.01
N ALA A 229 7.57 16.36 17.43
CA ALA A 229 7.92 17.57 18.15
C ALA A 229 6.73 18.17 18.95
N SER A 230 5.49 17.95 18.51
CA SER A 230 4.29 18.50 19.17
C SER A 230 4.14 18.09 20.64
N ARG A 231 4.71 16.95 21.04
CA ARG A 231 4.71 16.44 22.42
C ARG A 231 5.64 17.21 23.35
N GLN A 232 6.56 18.03 22.83
CA GLN A 232 7.56 18.74 23.64
C GLN A 232 6.92 19.66 24.69
N ALA A 233 5.71 20.17 24.43
CA ALA A 233 4.96 20.99 25.38
C ALA A 233 4.66 20.26 26.71
N ALA A 234 4.61 18.92 26.73
CA ALA A 234 4.44 18.12 27.94
C ALA A 234 5.74 17.99 28.79
N GLY A 235 6.87 18.53 28.31
CA GLY A 235 8.12 18.59 29.07
C GLY A 235 8.82 17.23 29.23
N PRO A 236 9.57 17.01 30.33
CA PRO A 236 10.27 15.76 30.60
C PRO A 236 9.36 14.55 30.86
N GLY A 237 8.09 14.79 31.20
CA GLY A 237 7.08 13.75 31.44
C GLY A 237 6.25 13.38 30.22
N ARG A 238 6.65 13.84 29.01
CA ARG A 238 5.92 13.57 27.77
C ARG A 238 5.75 12.07 27.53
N GLU A 239 4.59 11.69 27.04
CA GLU A 239 4.26 10.33 26.65
C GLU A 239 5.12 9.83 25.49
N PRO A 240 5.45 8.52 25.41
CA PRO A 240 6.09 7.94 24.23
C PRO A 240 5.14 7.97 23.02
N PHE A 241 5.71 7.84 21.82
CA PHE A 241 4.93 7.81 20.57
C PHE A 241 5.02 6.46 19.85
N PHE A 242 3.99 6.15 19.08
CA PHE A 242 4.04 5.19 17.98
C PHE A 242 3.78 5.93 16.66
N LEU A 243 4.77 5.95 15.78
CA LEU A 243 4.66 6.53 14.44
C LEU A 243 4.75 5.41 13.40
N TYR A 244 3.64 5.20 12.70
CA TYR A 244 3.57 4.37 11.51
C TYR A 244 3.79 5.24 10.27
N TRP A 245 5.03 5.35 9.83
CA TRP A 245 5.44 6.08 8.64
C TRP A 245 5.42 5.13 7.43
N ALA A 246 4.30 5.09 6.73
CA ALA A 246 4.00 4.13 5.68
C ALA A 246 3.99 4.83 4.33
N THR A 247 5.16 5.21 3.83
CA THR A 247 5.28 5.96 2.57
C THR A 247 4.77 5.13 1.38
N GLY A 248 4.20 5.79 0.36
CA GLY A 248 4.00 5.19 -0.97
C GLY A 248 5.26 5.24 -1.85
N ALA A 249 6.40 5.58 -1.27
CA ALA A 249 7.65 5.68 -2.02
C ALA A 249 8.02 4.32 -2.60
N VAL A 250 8.39 4.33 -3.88
CA VAL A 250 8.78 3.19 -4.71
C VAL A 250 7.72 2.14 -5.02
N HIS A 251 6.46 2.41 -4.65
CA HIS A 251 5.34 1.98 -5.47
C HIS A 251 5.27 2.84 -6.74
N SER A 252 4.56 2.36 -7.77
CA SER A 252 4.15 3.23 -8.86
C SER A 252 3.33 4.43 -8.34
N PRO A 253 3.54 5.65 -8.84
CA PRO A 253 4.49 6.02 -9.87
C PRO A 253 5.91 6.23 -9.31
N HIS A 254 6.91 5.76 -10.04
CA HIS A 254 8.32 5.98 -9.71
C HIS A 254 8.73 7.44 -9.97
N HIS A 255 8.49 8.31 -8.99
CA HIS A 255 8.69 9.75 -9.07
C HIS A 255 9.81 10.22 -8.15
N ALA A 256 10.66 11.13 -8.64
CA ALA A 256 11.67 11.75 -7.81
C ALA A 256 11.98 13.17 -8.29
N PRO A 257 12.44 14.08 -7.40
CA PRO A 257 12.89 15.40 -7.84
C PRO A 257 14.03 15.28 -8.85
N ASP A 258 14.12 16.26 -9.76
CA ASP A 258 15.07 16.22 -10.89
C ASP A 258 16.52 16.02 -10.48
N GLU A 259 16.93 16.67 -9.39
CA GLU A 259 18.29 16.52 -8.88
C GLU A 259 18.62 15.08 -8.45
N TRP A 260 17.62 14.31 -8.00
CA TRP A 260 17.77 12.90 -7.64
C TRP A 260 17.78 12.02 -8.88
N LEU A 261 16.90 12.26 -9.86
CA LEU A 261 16.93 11.56 -11.16
C LEU A 261 18.31 11.68 -11.82
N GLN A 262 18.91 12.87 -11.79
CA GLN A 262 20.23 13.11 -12.38
C GLN A 262 21.35 12.30 -11.70
N ARG A 263 21.26 12.04 -10.39
CA ARG A 263 22.26 11.25 -9.64
C ARG A 263 22.33 9.78 -10.08
N PHE A 264 21.31 9.26 -10.76
CA PHE A 264 21.24 7.86 -11.16
C PHE A 264 21.45 7.61 -12.66
N ARG A 265 21.58 8.66 -13.47
CA ARG A 265 21.87 8.57 -14.91
C ARG A 265 23.03 7.61 -15.21
N GLY A 266 22.77 6.62 -16.07
CA GLY A 266 23.72 5.62 -16.55
C GLY A 266 24.11 4.54 -15.54
N LYS A 267 23.61 4.59 -14.30
CA LYS A 267 24.00 3.62 -13.25
C LYS A 267 23.45 2.21 -13.49
N PHE A 268 22.44 2.08 -14.35
CA PHE A 268 21.74 0.82 -14.61
C PHE A 268 21.93 0.28 -16.04
N ASP A 269 22.83 0.86 -16.83
CA ASP A 269 23.08 0.48 -18.24
C ASP A 269 23.60 -0.96 -18.41
N LYS A 270 24.20 -1.51 -17.36
CA LYS A 270 24.66 -2.91 -17.31
C LYS A 270 23.51 -3.91 -17.18
N GLY A 271 22.32 -3.46 -16.80
CA GLY A 271 21.11 -4.26 -16.80
C GLY A 271 20.87 -5.15 -15.59
N TRP A 272 19.67 -5.72 -15.54
CA TRP A 272 19.20 -6.55 -14.43
C TRP A 272 19.99 -7.84 -14.24
N ASP A 273 20.56 -8.44 -15.29
CA ASP A 273 21.34 -9.68 -15.13
C ASP A 273 22.62 -9.43 -14.32
N VAL A 274 23.36 -8.37 -14.65
CA VAL A 274 24.56 -7.95 -13.90
C VAL A 274 24.17 -7.47 -12.50
N ALA A 275 23.04 -6.78 -12.36
CA ALA A 275 22.53 -6.36 -11.06
C ALA A 275 22.26 -7.57 -10.14
N ARG A 276 21.63 -8.63 -10.65
CA ARG A 276 21.38 -9.89 -9.92
C ARG A 276 22.67 -10.55 -9.46
N GLU A 277 23.66 -10.67 -10.34
CA GLU A 277 24.96 -11.26 -10.00
C GLU A 277 25.67 -10.44 -8.92
N TRP A 278 25.66 -9.11 -9.04
CA TRP A 278 26.23 -8.20 -8.05
C TRP A 278 25.54 -8.33 -6.70
N THR A 279 24.21 -8.27 -6.68
CA THR A 279 23.40 -8.36 -5.45
C THR A 279 23.63 -9.70 -4.74
N LEU A 280 23.59 -10.83 -5.46
CA LEU A 280 23.86 -12.13 -4.86
C LEU A 280 25.27 -12.22 -4.29
N LYS A 281 26.28 -11.73 -5.02
CA LYS A 281 27.66 -11.69 -4.52
C LYS A 281 27.74 -10.89 -3.22
N ARG A 282 27.11 -9.71 -3.18
CA ARG A 282 27.12 -8.85 -1.99
C ARG A 282 26.36 -9.47 -0.83
N GLN A 283 25.23 -10.13 -1.08
CA GLN A 283 24.47 -10.85 -0.06
C GLN A 283 25.28 -11.98 0.60
N LYS A 284 26.09 -12.70 -0.19
CA LYS A 284 27.02 -13.71 0.33
C LYS A 284 28.11 -13.08 1.19
N GLU A 285 28.72 -11.98 0.74
CA GLU A 285 29.72 -11.24 1.52
C GLU A 285 29.17 -10.71 2.84
N LEU A 286 27.90 -10.29 2.85
CA LEU A 286 27.20 -9.79 4.04
C LEU A 286 26.72 -10.93 4.96
N GLY A 287 26.72 -12.19 4.51
CA GLY A 287 26.19 -13.33 5.26
C GLY A 287 24.66 -13.39 5.35
N LEU A 288 23.95 -12.73 4.43
CA LEU A 288 22.49 -12.73 4.37
C LEU A 288 21.91 -14.00 3.76
N VAL A 289 22.68 -14.61 2.84
CA VAL A 289 22.30 -15.81 2.10
C VAL A 289 23.43 -16.85 2.19
N PRO A 290 23.13 -18.14 2.00
CA PRO A 290 24.15 -19.19 2.00
C PRO A 290 25.27 -18.96 0.95
N PRO A 291 26.54 -19.32 1.24
CA PRO A 291 27.64 -19.14 0.29
C PRO A 291 27.44 -19.84 -1.06
N ASP A 292 26.69 -20.94 -1.07
CA ASP A 292 26.36 -21.76 -2.23
C ASP A 292 25.05 -21.36 -2.94
N ALA A 293 24.32 -20.35 -2.44
CA ALA A 293 23.11 -19.85 -3.09
C ALA A 293 23.37 -19.48 -4.58
N GLN A 294 22.44 -19.85 -5.46
CA GLN A 294 22.54 -19.62 -6.91
C GLN A 294 21.39 -18.75 -7.39
N LEU A 295 21.55 -18.06 -8.51
CA LEU A 295 20.44 -17.31 -9.09
C LEU A 295 19.41 -18.27 -9.71
N PRO A 296 18.10 -18.07 -9.47
CA PRO A 296 17.07 -18.84 -10.15
C PRO A 296 17.03 -18.53 -11.65
N PRO A 297 16.50 -19.47 -12.46
CA PRO A 297 16.19 -19.18 -13.85
C PRO A 297 15.26 -17.97 -13.95
N ARG A 298 15.33 -17.26 -15.08
CA ARG A 298 14.42 -16.15 -15.36
C ARG A 298 12.98 -16.68 -15.46
N PRO A 299 11.97 -15.90 -15.00
CA PRO A 299 10.58 -16.21 -15.28
C PRO A 299 10.32 -16.40 -16.78
N GLU A 300 9.35 -17.25 -17.10
CA GLU A 300 8.95 -17.50 -18.49
C GLU A 300 8.53 -16.18 -19.17
N GLY A 301 9.03 -15.96 -20.40
CA GLY A 301 8.77 -14.75 -21.17
C GLY A 301 9.68 -13.55 -20.85
N MET A 302 10.53 -13.64 -19.81
CA MET A 302 11.51 -12.59 -19.50
C MET A 302 12.81 -12.78 -20.29
N LYS A 303 13.14 -11.81 -21.16
CA LYS A 303 14.42 -11.76 -21.88
C LYS A 303 15.62 -11.51 -20.94
N SER A 304 16.79 -12.00 -21.32
CA SER A 304 18.05 -11.50 -20.77
C SER A 304 18.32 -10.07 -21.25
N TRP A 305 19.13 -9.31 -20.51
CA TRP A 305 19.52 -7.96 -20.88
C TRP A 305 20.27 -7.92 -22.22
N ALA A 306 21.04 -8.97 -22.53
CA ALA A 306 21.81 -9.09 -23.77
C ALA A 306 20.91 -9.30 -25.00
N GLU A 307 19.74 -9.93 -24.83
CA GLU A 307 18.76 -10.18 -25.91
C GLU A 307 17.89 -8.96 -26.22
N LEU A 308 17.93 -7.91 -25.39
CA LEU A 308 17.18 -6.68 -25.62
C LEU A 308 17.73 -5.91 -26.84
N SER A 309 16.86 -5.16 -27.49
CA SER A 309 17.23 -4.11 -28.43
C SER A 309 17.90 -2.92 -27.71
N ALA A 310 18.52 -2.03 -28.48
CA ALA A 310 19.11 -0.81 -27.92
C ALA A 310 18.06 0.08 -27.25
N ASP A 311 16.88 0.16 -27.86
CA ASP A 311 15.74 0.94 -27.38
C ASP A 311 15.15 0.36 -26.09
N GLU A 312 14.94 -0.96 -26.03
CA GLU A 312 14.55 -1.66 -24.80
C GLU A 312 15.55 -1.38 -23.67
N ARG A 313 16.87 -1.57 -23.89
CA ARG A 313 17.88 -1.28 -22.85
C ARG A 313 17.82 0.16 -22.37
N ARG A 314 17.66 1.12 -23.29
CA ARG A 314 17.65 2.56 -22.99
C ARG A 314 16.49 2.93 -22.08
N ILE A 315 15.26 2.52 -22.43
CA ILE A 315 14.07 2.86 -21.63
C ILE A 315 13.98 2.04 -20.34
N TYR A 316 14.43 0.79 -20.35
CA TYR A 316 14.42 -0.04 -19.14
C TYR A 316 15.44 0.43 -18.12
N ALA A 317 16.62 0.91 -18.53
CA ALA A 317 17.59 1.53 -17.62
C ALA A 317 17.00 2.81 -17.02
N ARG A 318 16.42 3.70 -17.85
CA ARG A 318 15.72 4.92 -17.41
C ARG A 318 14.67 4.64 -16.35
N ALA A 319 13.90 3.56 -16.51
CA ALA A 319 12.87 3.19 -15.54
C ALA A 319 13.43 2.79 -14.16
N MET A 320 14.56 2.09 -14.13
CA MET A 320 15.25 1.76 -12.88
C MET A 320 15.95 2.96 -12.25
N GLU A 321 16.44 3.92 -13.05
CA GLU A 321 16.98 5.18 -12.54
C GLU A 321 15.94 5.95 -11.73
N ALA A 322 14.69 6.01 -12.21
CA ALA A 322 13.60 6.68 -11.52
C ALA A 322 13.24 6.00 -10.20
N PHE A 323 13.12 4.66 -10.20
CA PHE A 323 12.95 3.87 -8.97
C PHE A 323 14.07 4.17 -7.95
N ALA A 324 15.33 4.09 -8.39
CA ALA A 324 16.48 4.27 -7.52
C ALA A 324 16.59 5.69 -6.97
N ALA A 325 16.23 6.69 -7.78
CA ALA A 325 16.15 8.08 -7.36
C ALA A 325 15.10 8.29 -6.28
N GLN A 326 13.90 7.72 -6.43
CA GLN A 326 12.83 7.83 -5.44
C GLN A 326 13.19 7.12 -4.13
N LEU A 327 13.75 5.90 -4.20
CA LEU A 327 14.19 5.17 -3.00
C LEU A 327 15.26 5.94 -2.23
N ALA A 328 16.27 6.47 -2.93
CA ALA A 328 17.33 7.23 -2.31
C ALA A 328 16.85 8.59 -1.74
N HIS A 329 15.88 9.23 -2.41
CA HIS A 329 15.22 10.42 -1.89
C HIS A 329 14.41 10.11 -0.63
N ALA A 330 13.63 9.03 -0.62
CA ALA A 330 12.88 8.61 0.56
C ALA A 330 13.80 8.22 1.73
N ASP A 331 14.95 7.57 1.47
CA ASP A 331 15.98 7.29 2.49
C ASP A 331 16.58 8.58 3.07
N PHE A 332 16.78 9.60 2.24
CA PHE A 332 17.22 10.92 2.71
C PHE A 332 16.19 11.56 3.64
N GLU A 333 14.91 11.53 3.25
CA GLU A 333 13.80 12.06 4.06
C GLU A 333 13.63 11.29 5.38
N PHE A 334 13.82 9.97 5.36
CA PHE A 334 13.90 9.16 6.58
C PHE A 334 15.04 9.59 7.49
N GLY A 335 16.20 9.90 6.90
CA GLY A 335 17.36 10.44 7.62
C GLY A 335 17.01 11.68 8.44
N ARG A 336 16.19 12.59 7.91
CA ARG A 336 15.74 13.80 8.63
C ARG A 336 14.91 13.45 9.87
N ILE A 337 14.07 12.42 9.81
CA ILE A 337 13.29 11.94 10.97
C ILE A 337 14.24 11.37 12.04
N ILE A 338 15.21 10.54 11.62
CA ILE A 338 16.20 9.96 12.54
C ILE A 338 17.06 11.07 13.19
N ASP A 339 17.48 12.07 12.42
CA ASP A 339 18.26 13.19 12.91
C ASP A 339 17.45 14.05 13.90
N ALA A 340 16.14 14.24 13.66
CA ALA A 340 15.25 14.92 14.59
C ALA A 340 15.11 14.17 15.93
N LEU A 341 15.08 12.83 15.92
CA LEU A 341 15.07 12.01 17.13
C LEU A 341 16.41 12.09 17.88
N GLU A 342 17.53 12.11 17.14
CA GLU A 342 18.87 12.24 17.71
C GLU A 342 19.06 13.61 18.37
N ALA A 343 18.65 14.69 17.70
CA ALA A 343 18.69 16.05 18.22
C ALA A 343 17.85 16.25 19.50
N GLN A 344 16.76 15.49 19.64
CA GLN A 344 15.91 15.48 20.84
C GLN A 344 16.42 14.54 21.95
N GLY A 345 17.49 13.77 21.68
CA GLY A 345 18.01 12.76 22.62
C GLY A 345 17.10 11.54 22.79
N GLU A 346 16.14 11.33 21.88
CA GLU A 346 15.14 10.26 21.98
C GLU A 346 15.53 9.00 21.17
N LEU A 347 16.46 9.11 20.21
CA LEU A 347 16.81 8.01 19.29
C LEU A 347 17.29 6.74 20.02
N GLU A 348 18.11 6.86 21.05
CA GLU A 348 18.64 5.70 21.79
C GLU A 348 17.52 4.86 22.44
N ASN A 349 16.43 5.51 22.88
CA ASN A 349 15.24 4.85 23.42
C ASN A 349 14.07 4.78 22.41
N THR A 350 14.36 4.82 21.12
CA THR A 350 13.37 4.60 20.06
C THR A 350 13.63 3.25 19.40
N MET A 351 12.59 2.40 19.34
CA MET A 351 12.60 1.21 18.50
C MET A 351 12.27 1.63 17.08
N VAL A 352 13.25 1.54 16.19
CA VAL A 352 13.11 1.82 14.76
C VAL A 352 12.99 0.50 14.01
N ILE A 353 11.89 0.34 13.27
CA ILE A 353 11.62 -0.81 12.41
C ILE A 353 11.57 -0.32 10.96
N VAL A 354 12.32 -0.96 10.06
CA VAL A 354 12.22 -0.72 8.61
C VAL A 354 11.89 -2.05 7.94
N THR A 355 10.81 -2.10 7.18
CA THR A 355 10.37 -3.30 6.46
C THR A 355 9.63 -2.93 5.18
N SER A 356 9.44 -3.89 4.27
CA SER A 356 8.54 -3.77 3.12
C SER A 356 7.25 -4.55 3.33
N ASP A 357 6.17 -4.17 2.64
CA ASP A 357 4.88 -4.87 2.68
C ASP A 357 4.82 -6.07 1.72
N ASN A 358 5.61 -6.11 0.67
CA ASN A 358 5.76 -7.27 -0.23
C ASN A 358 7.05 -7.20 -1.04
N GLY A 359 7.31 -8.25 -1.83
CA GLY A 359 8.37 -8.26 -2.83
C GLY A 359 8.22 -7.15 -3.88
N ALA A 360 9.23 -7.01 -4.73
CA ALA A 360 9.24 -5.98 -5.77
C ALA A 360 8.07 -6.14 -6.75
N SER A 361 7.51 -5.04 -7.26
CA SER A 361 6.34 -5.13 -8.15
C SER A 361 6.70 -5.47 -9.60
N GLY A 362 6.15 -6.56 -10.12
CA GLY A 362 6.21 -6.92 -11.55
C GLY A 362 5.13 -6.24 -12.41
N GLU A 363 4.32 -5.34 -11.85
CA GLU A 363 3.08 -4.88 -12.49
C GLU A 363 3.30 -3.98 -13.71
N GLY A 364 4.52 -3.50 -13.94
CA GLY A 364 4.90 -2.84 -15.19
C GLY A 364 4.99 -3.79 -16.39
N ALA A 365 4.71 -5.08 -16.21
CA ALA A 365 4.77 -6.12 -17.23
C ALA A 365 6.16 -6.21 -17.90
N VAL A 366 6.24 -6.81 -19.09
CA VAL A 366 7.53 -7.06 -19.77
C VAL A 366 8.23 -5.77 -20.20
N THR A 367 7.47 -4.73 -20.53
CA THR A 367 7.98 -3.50 -21.18
C THR A 367 8.10 -2.30 -20.24
N GLY A 368 7.61 -2.40 -19.00
CA GLY A 368 7.35 -1.22 -18.18
C GLY A 368 6.17 -0.42 -18.73
N THR A 369 5.74 0.60 -17.99
CA THR A 369 4.68 1.50 -18.45
C THR A 369 4.97 2.92 -18.03
N TYR A 370 4.71 3.88 -18.92
CA TYR A 370 4.71 5.31 -18.60
C TYR A 370 3.47 5.73 -17.79
N SER A 371 2.43 4.89 -17.74
CA SER A 371 1.20 5.12 -16.97
C SER A 371 0.64 3.81 -16.41
N GLU A 372 0.59 3.66 -15.09
CA GLU A 372 -0.02 2.51 -14.41
C GLU A 372 -1.53 2.37 -14.71
N GLN A 373 -2.19 3.46 -15.10
CA GLN A 373 -3.62 3.43 -15.43
C GLN A 373 -3.93 2.54 -16.64
N LEU A 374 -2.94 2.27 -17.51
CA LEU A 374 -3.06 1.25 -18.56
C LEU A 374 -3.22 -0.14 -17.94
N MET A 375 -2.35 -0.52 -17.00
CA MET A 375 -2.35 -1.84 -16.35
C MET A 375 -3.61 -2.05 -15.52
N ALA A 376 -4.04 -1.05 -14.76
CA ALA A 376 -5.31 -1.08 -14.02
C ALA A 376 -6.53 -1.37 -14.91
N ASN A 377 -6.41 -1.08 -16.22
CA ASN A 377 -7.42 -1.34 -17.24
C ASN A 377 -7.09 -2.52 -18.18
N GLY A 378 -6.10 -3.36 -17.82
CA GLY A 378 -5.71 -4.54 -18.60
C GLY A 378 -5.08 -4.21 -19.96
N ARG A 379 -4.46 -3.03 -20.08
CA ARG A 379 -3.68 -2.55 -21.23
C ARG A 379 -2.21 -2.45 -20.84
N PHE A 380 -1.31 -2.57 -21.82
CA PHE A 380 0.13 -2.53 -21.59
C PHE A 380 0.79 -1.63 -22.62
N ALA A 381 1.73 -0.80 -22.18
CA ALA A 381 2.46 0.11 -23.05
C ALA A 381 3.46 -0.66 -23.93
N SER A 382 3.56 -0.27 -25.20
CA SER A 382 4.64 -0.69 -26.08
C SER A 382 5.95 0.02 -25.76
N VAL A 383 7.07 -0.51 -26.26
CA VAL A 383 8.38 0.15 -26.14
C VAL A 383 8.36 1.54 -26.78
N ASP A 384 7.75 1.69 -27.95
CA ASP A 384 7.66 2.96 -28.67
C ASP A 384 6.87 4.01 -27.88
N GLN A 385 5.74 3.63 -27.28
CA GLN A 385 4.98 4.52 -26.39
C GLN A 385 5.82 4.93 -25.17
N ASN A 386 6.51 3.99 -24.53
CA ASN A 386 7.38 4.32 -23.40
C ASN A 386 8.53 5.28 -23.81
N LEU A 387 9.09 5.13 -25.01
CA LEU A 387 10.13 6.02 -25.52
C LEU A 387 9.64 7.44 -25.79
N GLN A 388 8.40 7.62 -26.25
CA GLN A 388 7.79 8.95 -26.43
C GLN A 388 7.73 9.73 -25.12
N HIS A 389 7.65 9.04 -23.98
CA HIS A 389 7.61 9.62 -22.64
C HIS A 389 8.95 9.58 -21.90
N MET A 390 10.04 9.17 -22.55
CA MET A 390 11.32 8.91 -21.88
C MET A 390 11.86 10.13 -21.12
N ASP A 391 11.75 11.32 -21.71
CA ASP A 391 12.25 12.56 -21.12
C ASP A 391 11.42 13.05 -19.93
N GLU A 392 10.16 12.64 -19.85
CA GLU A 392 9.25 12.89 -18.71
C GLU A 392 9.23 11.74 -17.70
N TRP A 393 9.99 10.67 -17.93
CA TRP A 393 9.97 9.49 -17.07
C TRP A 393 10.45 9.81 -15.65
N GLY A 394 9.56 9.62 -14.69
CA GLY A 394 9.77 9.90 -13.27
C GLY A 394 9.50 11.35 -12.86
N ARG A 395 8.96 12.16 -13.78
CA ARG A 395 8.51 13.55 -13.59
C ARG A 395 6.98 13.63 -13.55
N PRO A 396 6.38 14.80 -13.22
CA PRO A 396 4.92 14.96 -13.14
C PRO A 396 4.13 14.64 -14.43
N GLY A 397 4.79 14.52 -15.58
CA GLY A 397 4.17 14.18 -16.87
C GLY A 397 3.94 12.69 -17.11
N THR A 398 4.43 11.81 -16.24
CA THR A 398 4.24 10.34 -16.35
C THR A 398 3.75 9.75 -15.04
N TYR A 399 3.22 8.53 -15.08
CA TYR A 399 2.86 7.72 -13.90
C TYR A 399 3.54 6.34 -13.97
N PRO A 400 4.89 6.29 -13.90
CA PRO A 400 5.62 5.17 -14.47
C PRO A 400 5.87 4.00 -13.51
N LEU A 401 6.00 2.81 -14.08
CA LEU A 401 6.49 1.60 -13.42
C LEU A 401 7.49 0.87 -14.33
N TYR A 402 8.55 0.35 -13.74
CA TYR A 402 9.63 -0.36 -14.45
C TYR A 402 9.19 -1.74 -15.01
N PRO A 403 9.91 -2.30 -15.99
CA PRO A 403 9.64 -3.66 -16.46
C PRO A 403 9.96 -4.72 -15.40
N VAL A 404 9.26 -5.86 -15.47
CA VAL A 404 9.37 -7.01 -14.58
C VAL A 404 10.81 -7.49 -14.34
N GLY A 405 11.72 -7.29 -15.30
CA GLY A 405 13.11 -7.67 -15.14
C GLY A 405 13.81 -6.98 -13.95
N TRP A 406 13.42 -5.75 -13.64
CA TRP A 406 13.91 -5.03 -12.47
C TRP A 406 13.25 -5.48 -11.16
N ALA A 407 12.01 -5.96 -11.19
CA ALA A 407 11.39 -6.61 -10.04
C ALA A 407 12.13 -7.91 -9.68
N VAL A 408 12.40 -8.77 -10.67
CA VAL A 408 13.20 -10.00 -10.50
C VAL A 408 14.61 -9.70 -9.99
N ALA A 409 15.21 -8.58 -10.42
CA ALA A 409 16.49 -8.14 -9.87
C ALA A 409 16.36 -7.67 -8.41
N GLY A 410 15.29 -6.95 -8.11
CA GLY A 410 14.98 -6.45 -6.77
C GLY A 410 14.74 -7.55 -5.75
N ASP A 411 14.19 -8.69 -6.15
CA ASP A 411 13.93 -9.83 -5.26
C ASP A 411 15.09 -10.84 -5.20
N THR A 412 16.26 -10.51 -5.74
CA THR A 412 17.44 -11.39 -5.67
C THR A 412 17.73 -11.85 -4.23
N PRO A 413 17.93 -13.16 -3.99
CA PRO A 413 18.13 -14.24 -4.98
C PRO A 413 16.89 -15.09 -5.23
N PHE A 414 15.70 -14.60 -4.92
CA PHE A 414 14.48 -15.39 -4.89
C PHE A 414 13.77 -15.49 -6.23
N ARG A 415 12.82 -16.41 -6.30
CA ARG A 415 11.97 -16.61 -7.48
C ARG A 415 10.77 -15.67 -7.42
N TYR A 416 10.48 -15.08 -8.58
CA TYR A 416 9.33 -14.20 -8.81
C TYR A 416 9.33 -12.96 -7.91
N TYR A 417 8.14 -12.41 -7.67
CA TYR A 417 7.89 -11.03 -7.24
C TYR A 417 6.48 -10.92 -6.62
N LYS A 418 6.05 -9.69 -6.30
CA LYS A 418 4.72 -9.33 -5.76
C LYS A 418 3.56 -10.14 -6.38
N GLN A 419 2.59 -10.48 -5.55
CA GLN A 419 1.43 -11.35 -5.76
C GLN A 419 1.71 -12.86 -5.88
N THR A 420 2.96 -13.32 -5.87
CA THR A 420 3.30 -14.75 -5.86
C THR A 420 3.62 -15.25 -4.45
N THR A 421 3.44 -16.55 -4.19
CA THR A 421 3.76 -17.18 -2.89
C THR A 421 5.17 -17.80 -2.83
N PHE A 422 5.95 -17.64 -3.91
CA PHE A 422 7.39 -17.90 -3.90
C PHE A 422 8.12 -16.84 -3.07
N GLU A 423 9.33 -17.16 -2.63
CA GLU A 423 10.12 -16.28 -1.74
C GLU A 423 10.25 -14.85 -2.30
N GLY A 424 10.30 -14.64 -3.61
CA GLY A 424 10.42 -13.29 -4.17
C GLY A 424 9.17 -12.45 -3.98
N GLY A 425 7.99 -13.05 -3.82
CA GLY A 425 6.75 -12.30 -3.53
C GLY A 425 6.53 -12.01 -2.05
N ILE A 426 7.12 -12.81 -1.15
CA ILE A 426 6.83 -12.76 0.29
C ILE A 426 8.04 -12.43 1.17
N ARG A 427 9.28 -12.66 0.74
CA ARG A 427 10.47 -12.46 1.58
C ARG A 427 11.02 -11.07 1.37
N VAL A 428 11.01 -10.29 2.43
CA VAL A 428 11.24 -8.85 2.40
C VAL A 428 12.27 -8.45 3.47
N PRO A 429 12.94 -7.28 3.34
CA PRO A 429 13.86 -6.85 4.38
C PRO A 429 13.10 -6.55 5.68
N LEU A 430 13.72 -6.84 6.82
CA LEU A 430 13.28 -6.39 8.14
C LEU A 430 14.50 -5.98 8.96
N ILE A 431 14.51 -4.73 9.39
CA ILE A 431 15.52 -4.16 10.26
C ILE A 431 14.84 -3.74 11.57
N ILE A 432 15.42 -4.13 12.71
CA ILE A 432 15.00 -3.68 14.03
C ILE A 432 16.20 -3.08 14.76
N SER A 433 16.15 -1.79 15.09
CA SER A 433 17.14 -1.12 15.91
C SER A 433 16.49 -0.54 17.16
N TRP A 434 17.05 -0.82 18.33
CA TRP A 434 16.67 -0.20 19.59
C TRP A 434 17.90 -0.18 20.51
N PRO A 435 18.79 0.82 20.37
CA PRO A 435 20.10 0.81 21.00
C PRO A 435 20.10 0.61 22.52
N LYS A 436 19.10 1.15 23.23
CA LYS A 436 18.96 0.97 24.68
C LYS A 436 18.57 -0.45 25.10
N GLY A 437 17.88 -1.20 24.26
CA GLY A 437 17.36 -2.53 24.60
C GLY A 437 17.95 -3.71 23.83
N ILE A 438 18.65 -3.45 22.71
CA ILE A 438 19.37 -4.45 21.92
C ILE A 438 20.86 -4.11 21.96
N ALA A 439 21.64 -4.96 22.62
CA ALA A 439 23.09 -4.76 22.76
C ALA A 439 23.87 -5.10 21.48
N GLU A 440 23.39 -6.06 20.70
CA GLU A 440 24.01 -6.47 19.44
C GLU A 440 23.82 -5.41 18.34
N LYS A 441 24.85 -5.23 17.52
CA LYS A 441 24.88 -4.20 16.46
C LYS A 441 25.30 -4.82 15.13
N GLY A 442 24.54 -4.55 14.08
CA GLY A 442 24.81 -4.98 12.70
C GLY A 442 24.62 -6.48 12.45
N GLN A 443 24.09 -7.22 13.41
CA GLN A 443 23.99 -8.69 13.36
C GLN A 443 22.80 -9.16 12.51
N ILE A 444 22.87 -10.40 12.05
CA ILE A 444 21.83 -11.02 11.21
C ILE A 444 21.05 -12.06 12.02
N ARG A 445 19.76 -12.19 11.72
CA ARG A 445 18.82 -13.20 12.26
C ARG A 445 18.26 -14.04 11.12
N GLY A 446 18.38 -15.36 11.24
CA GLY A 446 17.94 -16.33 10.24
C GLY A 446 16.65 -17.06 10.59
N GLN A 447 16.07 -16.77 11.77
CA GLN A 447 14.83 -17.39 12.23
C GLN A 447 13.68 -17.01 11.31
N TYR A 448 12.81 -17.98 11.05
CA TYR A 448 11.60 -17.75 10.27
C TYR A 448 10.68 -16.79 11.01
N ALA A 449 10.33 -15.70 10.34
CA ALA A 449 9.43 -14.67 10.84
C ALA A 449 8.41 -14.27 9.76
N HIS A 450 7.24 -13.83 10.21
CA HIS A 450 6.17 -13.32 9.38
C HIS A 450 5.74 -11.92 9.84
N ILE A 451 5.10 -11.13 8.96
CA ILE A 451 4.69 -9.76 9.25
C ILE A 451 3.73 -9.63 10.43
N SER A 452 2.91 -10.65 10.67
CA SER A 452 2.04 -10.73 11.85
C SER A 452 2.82 -10.85 13.17
N ASP A 453 4.10 -11.21 13.15
CA ASP A 453 4.95 -11.31 14.34
C ASP A 453 5.38 -9.93 14.88
N VAL A 454 5.22 -8.86 14.10
CA VAL A 454 5.71 -7.52 14.48
C VAL A 454 4.90 -6.91 15.62
N MET A 455 3.55 -6.99 15.58
CA MET A 455 2.71 -6.50 16.67
C MET A 455 3.07 -7.12 18.03
N PRO A 456 3.09 -8.45 18.22
CA PRO A 456 3.46 -9.02 19.52
C PRO A 456 4.91 -8.69 19.91
N THR A 457 5.81 -8.49 18.93
CA THR A 457 7.19 -8.02 19.19
C THR A 457 7.21 -6.60 19.76
N ILE A 458 6.45 -5.67 19.15
CA ILE A 458 6.32 -4.29 19.61
C ILE A 458 5.71 -4.25 21.01
N LEU A 459 4.57 -4.94 21.22
CA LEU A 459 3.89 -4.93 22.51
C LEU A 459 4.76 -5.53 23.61
N GLN A 460 5.46 -6.64 23.36
CA GLN A 460 6.38 -7.22 24.34
C GLN A 460 7.58 -6.32 24.63
N THR A 461 8.14 -5.65 23.61
CA THR A 461 9.24 -4.68 23.76
C THR A 461 8.79 -3.48 24.61
N ALA A 462 7.58 -2.98 24.34
CA ALA A 462 6.94 -1.92 25.11
C ALA A 462 6.44 -2.38 26.49
N GLN A 463 6.46 -3.69 26.79
CA GLN A 463 5.84 -4.33 27.96
C GLN A 463 4.35 -3.97 28.13
N VAL A 464 3.64 -3.88 27.01
CA VAL A 464 2.20 -3.65 26.94
C VAL A 464 1.50 -4.99 26.76
N GLN A 465 0.50 -5.28 27.60
CA GLN A 465 -0.37 -6.43 27.37
C GLN A 465 -1.31 -6.14 26.21
N PRO A 466 -1.55 -7.10 25.29
CA PRO A 466 -2.68 -7.00 24.38
C PRO A 466 -3.98 -6.80 25.17
N ALA A 467 -4.76 -5.80 24.81
CA ALA A 467 -6.00 -5.45 25.46
C ALA A 467 -7.02 -6.59 25.32
N ALA A 468 -7.65 -6.97 26.42
CA ALA A 468 -8.72 -7.98 26.40
C ALA A 468 -9.99 -7.45 25.69
N THR A 469 -10.21 -6.13 25.78
CA THR A 469 -11.30 -5.42 25.13
C THR A 469 -10.80 -4.12 24.48
N VAL A 470 -11.39 -3.77 23.35
CA VAL A 470 -11.21 -2.48 22.68
C VAL A 470 -12.59 -1.93 22.39
N ASN A 471 -12.92 -0.73 22.89
CA ASN A 471 -14.24 -0.12 22.69
C ASN A 471 -15.39 -1.11 22.98
N ASP A 472 -15.32 -1.80 24.12
CA ASP A 472 -16.26 -2.85 24.58
C ASP A 472 -16.37 -4.10 23.69
N VAL A 473 -15.49 -4.27 22.71
CA VAL A 473 -15.40 -5.48 21.87
C VAL A 473 -14.31 -6.40 22.40
N SER A 474 -14.64 -7.67 22.65
CA SER A 474 -13.65 -8.70 23.01
C SER A 474 -12.69 -8.95 21.85
N GLN A 475 -11.40 -9.00 22.17
CA GLN A 475 -10.34 -9.13 21.18
C GLN A 475 -10.04 -10.60 20.87
N GLN A 476 -9.93 -10.94 19.59
CA GLN A 476 -9.51 -12.27 19.16
C GLN A 476 -8.00 -12.46 19.46
N PRO A 477 -7.48 -13.69 19.63
CA PRO A 477 -6.06 -13.90 19.83
C PRO A 477 -5.21 -13.36 18.67
N THR A 478 -3.93 -13.08 18.92
CA THR A 478 -2.96 -12.81 17.84
C THR A 478 -2.47 -14.12 17.24
N SER A 479 -2.21 -14.13 15.93
CA SER A 479 -1.60 -15.28 15.22
C SER A 479 -0.08 -15.13 15.06
N GLY A 480 0.44 -13.93 15.32
CA GLY A 480 1.86 -13.65 15.36
C GLY A 480 2.59 -14.24 16.57
N THR A 481 3.87 -14.52 16.40
CA THR A 481 4.80 -14.98 17.45
C THR A 481 5.90 -13.95 17.62
N SER A 482 6.02 -13.35 18.81
CA SER A 482 7.03 -12.33 19.08
C SER A 482 8.46 -12.77 18.75
N LEU A 483 9.25 -11.84 18.18
CA LEU A 483 10.64 -12.03 17.78
C LEU A 483 11.65 -11.68 18.89
N THR A 484 11.21 -11.21 20.05
CA THR A 484 12.12 -10.72 21.12
C THR A 484 13.11 -11.78 21.62
N TYR A 485 12.76 -13.08 21.53
CA TYR A 485 13.67 -14.18 21.84
C TYR A 485 14.97 -14.13 21.00
N SER A 486 14.88 -13.60 19.78
CA SER A 486 16.01 -13.48 18.86
C SER A 486 16.93 -12.30 19.20
N TYR A 487 16.51 -11.33 20.02
CA TYR A 487 17.33 -10.14 20.30
C TYR A 487 18.70 -10.48 20.90
N GLN A 488 18.74 -11.44 21.82
CA GLN A 488 19.97 -11.85 22.52
C GLN A 488 20.49 -13.23 22.08
N GLN A 489 19.70 -13.98 21.31
CA GLN A 489 20.02 -15.34 20.91
C GLN A 489 19.98 -15.48 19.40
N ALA A 490 21.05 -15.03 18.72
CA ALA A 490 21.15 -15.04 17.27
C ALA A 490 20.89 -16.42 16.62
N ARG A 491 21.10 -17.52 17.37
CA ARG A 491 20.92 -18.91 16.92
C ARG A 491 19.78 -19.64 17.62
N ALA A 492 18.85 -18.93 18.27
CA ALA A 492 17.66 -19.58 18.81
C ALA A 492 16.87 -20.29 17.70
N PRO A 493 16.22 -21.43 18.00
CA PRO A 493 15.37 -22.12 17.04
C PRO A 493 14.14 -21.28 16.69
N ASP A 494 13.49 -21.59 15.56
CA ASP A 494 12.26 -20.93 15.14
C ASP A 494 11.17 -21.05 16.21
N ALA A 495 10.65 -19.91 16.67
CA ALA A 495 9.49 -19.87 17.55
C ALA A 495 8.20 -20.17 16.77
N LYS A 496 8.05 -19.58 15.57
CA LYS A 496 6.92 -19.84 14.65
C LYS A 496 7.01 -21.26 14.09
N LYS A 497 5.88 -21.95 14.06
CA LYS A 497 5.80 -23.39 13.68
C LYS A 497 5.21 -23.63 12.30
N VAL A 498 4.23 -22.81 11.92
CA VAL A 498 3.53 -22.88 10.65
C VAL A 498 3.18 -21.47 10.18
N GLN A 499 3.18 -21.28 8.87
CA GLN A 499 2.63 -20.10 8.22
C GLN A 499 2.10 -20.48 6.83
N TYR A 500 0.86 -20.12 6.54
CA TYR A 500 0.30 -20.23 5.19
C TYR A 500 0.43 -18.91 4.43
N TYR A 501 0.30 -19.00 3.11
CA TYR A 501 0.19 -17.88 2.18
C TYR A 501 -0.87 -18.20 1.13
N GLU A 502 -1.69 -17.21 0.79
CA GLU A 502 -2.61 -17.28 -0.34
C GLU A 502 -2.68 -15.91 -1.02
N MET A 503 -2.66 -15.89 -2.35
CA MET A 503 -2.92 -14.69 -3.14
C MET A 503 -3.47 -15.05 -4.52
N TYR A 504 -4.75 -14.76 -4.72
CA TYR A 504 -5.46 -14.97 -5.99
C TYR A 504 -5.26 -16.37 -6.59
N GLY A 505 -5.24 -17.41 -5.74
CA GLY A 505 -5.05 -18.80 -6.13
C GLY A 505 -3.62 -19.33 -6.00
N ASN A 506 -2.61 -18.44 -5.91
CA ASN A 506 -1.26 -18.85 -5.49
C ASN A 506 -1.33 -19.28 -4.03
N ARG A 507 -0.74 -20.43 -3.69
CA ARG A 507 -0.77 -20.95 -2.32
C ARG A 507 0.61 -21.38 -1.88
N ALA A 508 0.89 -21.26 -0.60
CA ALA A 508 2.05 -21.89 0.01
C ALA A 508 1.81 -22.16 1.50
N VAL A 509 2.60 -23.08 2.05
CA VAL A 509 2.70 -23.29 3.49
C VAL A 509 4.13 -23.63 3.86
N TRP A 510 4.62 -22.98 4.91
CA TRP A 510 5.90 -23.26 5.53
C TRP A 510 5.72 -23.95 6.88
N ALA A 511 6.51 -24.98 7.15
CA ALA A 511 6.58 -25.65 8.44
C ALA A 511 7.91 -26.37 8.66
N GLY A 512 8.66 -25.98 9.69
CA GLY A 512 9.87 -26.68 10.12
C GLY A 512 10.97 -26.74 9.06
N GLY A 513 11.11 -25.68 8.25
CA GLY A 513 12.08 -25.58 7.16
C GLY A 513 11.62 -26.18 5.83
N TRP A 514 10.45 -26.82 5.78
CA TRP A 514 9.83 -27.25 4.53
C TRP A 514 8.85 -26.20 4.03
N LYS A 515 8.79 -26.00 2.71
CA LYS A 515 7.80 -25.16 2.07
C LYS A 515 7.14 -25.90 0.91
N ALA A 516 5.81 -25.96 0.91
CA ALA A 516 5.04 -26.41 -0.24
C ALA A 516 4.46 -25.19 -0.96
N VAL A 517 4.51 -25.17 -2.29
CA VAL A 517 4.02 -24.06 -3.14
C VAL A 517 3.13 -24.60 -4.25
N MET A 518 1.98 -23.98 -4.45
CA MET A 518 1.13 -24.18 -5.62
C MET A 518 1.13 -22.90 -6.46
N PRO A 519 1.87 -22.88 -7.58
CA PRO A 519 1.92 -21.74 -8.48
C PRO A 519 0.58 -21.53 -9.19
N HIS A 520 0.14 -20.28 -9.32
CA HIS A 520 -1.04 -19.92 -10.09
C HIS A 520 -0.88 -18.51 -10.68
N ARG A 521 -1.04 -18.33 -11.99
CA ARG A 521 -0.96 -16.99 -12.63
C ARG A 521 0.32 -16.21 -12.23
N LEU A 522 1.48 -16.70 -12.69
CA LEU A 522 2.80 -16.12 -12.36
C LEU A 522 3.11 -14.81 -13.11
N GLN A 523 2.42 -14.53 -14.22
CA GLN A 523 2.39 -13.22 -14.84
C GLN A 523 1.34 -12.38 -14.12
N THR A 524 1.72 -11.76 -13.00
CA THR A 524 0.78 -11.17 -12.04
C THR A 524 0.08 -9.91 -12.55
N TRP A 525 0.66 -9.26 -13.57
CA TRP A 525 0.06 -8.15 -14.33
C TRP A 525 -1.06 -8.59 -15.29
N ASP A 526 -1.15 -9.88 -15.63
CA ASP A 526 -2.18 -10.37 -16.53
C ASP A 526 -3.48 -10.64 -15.77
N PHE A 527 -4.44 -9.73 -15.91
CA PHE A 527 -5.80 -9.84 -15.38
C PHE A 527 -6.77 -10.49 -16.38
N LYS A 528 -6.35 -10.77 -17.61
CA LYS A 528 -7.19 -11.39 -18.65
C LYS A 528 -7.11 -12.90 -18.61
N THR A 529 -5.92 -13.45 -18.36
CA THR A 529 -5.74 -14.89 -18.26
C THR A 529 -6.22 -15.40 -16.90
N GLN A 530 -7.28 -16.19 -16.91
CA GLN A 530 -7.95 -16.70 -15.71
C GLN A 530 -7.88 -18.23 -15.66
N PRO A 531 -6.71 -18.81 -15.33
CA PRO A 531 -6.59 -20.25 -15.21
C PRO A 531 -7.54 -20.75 -14.10
N PRO A 532 -8.13 -21.95 -14.25
CA PRO A 532 -8.90 -22.55 -13.17
C PRO A 532 -8.00 -22.81 -11.97
N ILE A 533 -8.56 -22.68 -10.77
CA ILE A 533 -7.87 -23.08 -9.54
C ILE A 533 -7.87 -24.61 -9.48
N THR A 534 -6.70 -25.20 -9.27
CA THR A 534 -6.45 -26.65 -9.34
C THR A 534 -5.54 -27.07 -8.19
N ASP A 535 -5.72 -28.28 -7.67
CA ASP A 535 -4.82 -28.88 -6.68
C ASP A 535 -3.73 -29.76 -7.31
N ALA A 536 -3.73 -29.92 -8.62
CA ALA A 536 -2.64 -30.56 -9.35
C ALA A 536 -1.47 -29.60 -9.56
N GLY A 537 -0.26 -30.01 -9.18
CA GLY A 537 0.98 -29.25 -9.45
C GLY A 537 1.70 -28.66 -8.23
N TRP A 538 1.37 -29.11 -7.01
CA TRP A 538 2.13 -28.70 -5.82
C TRP A 538 3.62 -29.05 -5.96
N GLN A 539 4.46 -28.11 -5.53
CA GLN A 539 5.91 -28.21 -5.46
C GLN A 539 6.32 -28.26 -3.99
N LEU A 540 7.45 -28.91 -3.69
CA LEU A 540 7.98 -29.04 -2.33
C LEU A 540 9.46 -28.67 -2.30
N TYR A 541 9.86 -27.89 -1.30
CA TYR A 541 11.22 -27.40 -1.11
C TYR A 541 11.69 -27.60 0.33
N ASP A 542 12.93 -28.05 0.52
CA ASP A 542 13.62 -28.04 1.82
C ASP A 542 14.48 -26.78 1.92
N GLN A 543 13.94 -25.70 2.48
CA GLN A 543 14.58 -24.38 2.52
C GLN A 543 15.87 -24.33 3.35
N ARG A 544 16.15 -25.37 4.15
CA ARG A 544 17.41 -25.51 4.88
C ARG A 544 18.58 -25.81 3.95
N LYS A 545 18.30 -26.37 2.77
CA LYS A 545 19.26 -26.72 1.72
C LYS A 545 19.04 -25.95 0.43
N ASP A 546 17.81 -25.51 0.20
CA ASP A 546 17.35 -24.83 -1.01
C ASP A 546 16.68 -23.50 -0.66
N PHE A 547 17.51 -22.55 -0.23
CA PHE A 547 17.10 -21.26 0.33
C PHE A 547 16.15 -20.44 -0.56
N ASN A 548 16.18 -20.66 -1.87
CA ASN A 548 15.46 -19.89 -2.88
C ASN A 548 14.70 -20.76 -3.89
N GLU A 549 14.28 -21.96 -3.49
CA GLU A 549 13.28 -22.78 -4.18
C GLU A 549 13.67 -23.20 -5.61
N LEU A 550 14.90 -23.66 -5.80
CA LEU A 550 15.41 -24.12 -7.11
C LEU A 550 15.09 -25.58 -7.39
N HIS A 551 15.02 -26.42 -6.37
CA HIS A 551 14.95 -27.88 -6.50
C HIS A 551 13.62 -28.39 -5.93
N ASN A 552 12.64 -28.57 -6.81
CA ASN A 552 11.37 -29.18 -6.43
C ASN A 552 11.56 -30.68 -6.11
N VAL A 553 11.48 -31.03 -4.83
CA VAL A 553 11.68 -32.40 -4.31
C VAL A 553 10.37 -33.16 -4.03
N ALA A 554 9.26 -32.70 -4.63
CA ALA A 554 7.93 -33.28 -4.44
C ALA A 554 7.87 -34.77 -4.84
N ALA A 555 8.49 -35.13 -5.96
CA ALA A 555 8.48 -36.49 -6.48
C ALA A 555 9.27 -37.47 -5.58
N GLU A 556 10.37 -37.01 -4.98
CA GLU A 556 11.17 -37.81 -4.05
C GLU A 556 10.57 -37.88 -2.63
N ASN A 557 9.70 -36.92 -2.25
CA ASN A 557 9.14 -36.83 -0.90
C ASN A 557 7.60 -36.72 -0.88
N PRO A 558 6.85 -37.66 -1.50
CA PRO A 558 5.41 -37.55 -1.66
C PRO A 558 4.65 -37.54 -0.32
N ALA A 559 5.10 -38.32 0.67
CA ALA A 559 4.50 -38.33 2.00
C ALA A 559 4.65 -36.97 2.71
N LYS A 560 5.81 -36.33 2.58
CA LYS A 560 6.02 -34.99 3.14
C LYS A 560 5.19 -33.95 2.42
N LEU A 561 5.08 -34.04 1.09
CA LEU A 561 4.20 -33.15 0.35
C LEU A 561 2.74 -33.28 0.81
N SER A 562 2.21 -34.50 0.94
CA SER A 562 0.86 -34.72 1.45
C SER A 562 0.65 -34.17 2.86
N GLU A 563 1.66 -34.27 3.74
CA GLU A 563 1.63 -33.65 5.07
C GLU A 563 1.51 -32.12 4.97
N MET A 564 2.31 -31.47 4.11
CA MET A 564 2.28 -30.03 3.92
C MET A 564 0.95 -29.57 3.32
N ILE A 565 0.40 -30.28 2.31
CA ILE A 565 -0.91 -29.95 1.72
C ILE A 565 -2.01 -30.00 2.78
N ARG A 566 -2.04 -31.07 3.61
CA ARG A 566 -3.00 -31.16 4.70
C ARG A 566 -2.86 -30.00 5.70
N LEU A 567 -1.62 -29.62 6.02
CA LEU A 567 -1.36 -28.49 6.91
C LEU A 567 -1.83 -27.16 6.31
N PHE A 568 -1.68 -26.97 5.00
CA PHE A 568 -2.27 -25.82 4.30
C PHE A 568 -3.79 -25.81 4.47
N ASP A 569 -4.47 -26.95 4.23
CA ASP A 569 -5.94 -27.04 4.33
C ASP A 569 -6.44 -26.77 5.75
N GLU A 570 -5.74 -27.27 6.77
CA GLU A 570 -6.03 -27.02 8.18
C GLU A 570 -5.95 -25.52 8.51
N GLU A 571 -4.86 -24.86 8.12
CA GLU A 571 -4.68 -23.42 8.33
C GLU A 571 -5.65 -22.59 7.48
N ALA A 572 -5.93 -23.01 6.25
CA ALA A 572 -6.86 -22.34 5.34
C ALA A 572 -8.30 -22.34 5.89
N GLY A 573 -8.75 -23.48 6.46
CA GLY A 573 -10.05 -23.57 7.13
C GLY A 573 -10.09 -22.74 8.42
N LYS A 574 -9.02 -22.77 9.22
CA LYS A 574 -8.92 -22.04 10.49
C LYS A 574 -8.92 -20.52 10.31
N TYR A 575 -8.31 -20.02 9.24
CA TYR A 575 -8.07 -18.59 9.03
C TYR A 575 -8.92 -17.97 7.90
N ASN A 576 -10.03 -18.60 7.50
CA ASN A 576 -10.96 -18.07 6.50
C ASN A 576 -10.34 -17.81 5.12
N VAL A 577 -9.41 -18.67 4.69
CA VAL A 577 -8.82 -18.58 3.34
C VAL A 577 -9.84 -19.02 2.28
N TYR A 578 -10.72 -19.95 2.63
CA TYR A 578 -11.75 -20.45 1.72
C TYR A 578 -12.98 -19.52 1.65
N PRO A 579 -13.59 -19.33 0.47
CA PRO A 579 -13.24 -19.96 -0.81
C PRO A 579 -12.00 -19.34 -1.45
N LEU A 580 -11.22 -20.16 -2.17
CA LEU A 580 -10.14 -19.63 -3.01
C LEU A 580 -10.74 -18.84 -4.17
N THR A 581 -10.14 -17.68 -4.45
CA THR A 581 -10.57 -16.80 -5.54
C THR A 581 -9.37 -16.47 -6.42
N ASN A 582 -9.57 -16.27 -7.71
CA ASN A 582 -8.58 -15.66 -8.60
C ASN A 582 -9.04 -14.26 -9.03
N THR A 583 -8.15 -13.45 -9.60
CA THR A 583 -8.45 -12.05 -9.96
C THR A 583 -9.72 -11.89 -10.83
N GLY A 584 -9.96 -12.76 -11.80
CA GLY A 584 -11.12 -12.65 -12.69
C GLY A 584 -12.42 -13.08 -12.05
N ALA A 585 -12.39 -14.06 -11.15
CA ALA A 585 -13.56 -14.39 -10.33
C ALA A 585 -13.91 -13.22 -9.40
N ALA A 586 -12.91 -12.59 -8.77
CA ALA A 586 -13.11 -11.40 -7.95
C ALA A 586 -13.70 -10.23 -8.78
N GLN A 587 -13.08 -9.90 -9.91
CA GLN A 587 -13.55 -8.86 -10.82
C GLN A 587 -14.99 -9.10 -11.31
N ARG A 588 -15.34 -10.35 -11.65
CA ARG A 588 -16.71 -10.71 -12.02
C ARG A 588 -17.70 -10.47 -10.89
N LEU A 589 -17.39 -10.94 -9.67
CA LEU A 589 -18.26 -10.73 -8.50
C LEU A 589 -18.43 -9.24 -8.17
N MET A 590 -17.38 -8.45 -8.33
CA MET A 590 -17.43 -7.00 -8.19
C MET A 590 -18.30 -6.36 -9.27
N ALA A 591 -18.14 -6.76 -10.54
CA ALA A 591 -18.96 -6.27 -11.65
C ALA A 591 -20.44 -6.62 -11.46
N ASP A 592 -20.76 -7.84 -11.01
CA ASP A 592 -22.12 -8.27 -10.69
C ASP A 592 -22.73 -7.46 -9.53
N ARG A 593 -21.93 -7.16 -8.50
CA ARG A 593 -22.33 -6.27 -7.41
C ARG A 593 -22.57 -4.84 -7.92
N GLY A 594 -21.69 -4.33 -8.77
CA GLY A 594 -21.84 -3.03 -9.44
C GLY A 594 -23.11 -2.95 -10.29
N LYS A 595 -23.38 -3.96 -11.14
CA LYS A 595 -24.60 -4.07 -11.96
C LYS A 595 -25.86 -4.02 -11.08
N ARG A 596 -25.90 -4.80 -9.99
CA ARG A 596 -27.03 -4.79 -9.04
C ARG A 596 -27.21 -3.43 -8.36
N ASN A 597 -26.13 -2.81 -7.90
CA ASN A 597 -26.17 -1.48 -7.27
C ASN A 597 -26.67 -0.41 -8.23
N LEU A 598 -26.23 -0.45 -9.49
CA LEU A 598 -26.66 0.47 -10.53
C LEU A 598 -28.14 0.26 -10.89
N GLN A 599 -28.59 -0.98 -11.01
CA GLN A 599 -30.00 -1.34 -11.24
C GLN A 599 -30.90 -0.89 -10.08
N ALA A 600 -30.47 -1.08 -8.83
CA ALA A 600 -31.22 -0.66 -7.64
C ALA A 600 -31.41 0.87 -7.59
N ARG A 601 -30.50 1.64 -8.19
CA ARG A 601 -30.59 3.10 -8.35
C ARG A 601 -31.38 3.53 -9.59
N GLY A 602 -31.82 2.60 -10.44
CA GLY A 602 -32.40 2.90 -11.74
C GLY A 602 -31.43 3.64 -12.69
N GLY A 603 -30.12 3.51 -12.46
CA GLY A 603 -29.10 4.27 -13.20
C GLY A 603 -28.97 5.74 -12.79
N LEU A 604 -29.66 6.21 -11.75
CA LEU A 604 -29.75 7.62 -11.39
C LEU A 604 -28.81 8.02 -10.25
N PHE A 605 -28.11 9.14 -10.44
CA PHE A 605 -27.29 9.78 -9.41
C PHE A 605 -27.60 11.28 -9.40
N ASN A 606 -27.90 11.83 -8.23
CA ASN A 606 -28.31 13.22 -8.07
C ASN A 606 -27.44 13.91 -7.01
N TYR A 607 -27.00 15.11 -7.34
CA TYR A 607 -26.22 15.98 -6.46
C TYR A 607 -26.83 17.38 -6.48
N VAL A 608 -26.66 18.12 -5.38
CA VAL A 608 -27.09 19.52 -5.27
C VAL A 608 -25.90 20.32 -4.76
N GLY A 609 -25.53 21.38 -5.50
CA GLY A 609 -24.36 22.19 -5.16
C GLY A 609 -23.04 21.55 -5.59
N ALA A 610 -21.96 22.19 -5.14
CA ALA A 610 -20.61 21.67 -5.29
C ALA A 610 -20.35 20.57 -4.25
N VAL A 611 -19.70 19.49 -4.67
CA VAL A 611 -19.27 18.38 -3.82
C VAL A 611 -17.92 17.92 -4.34
N SER A 612 -16.99 17.61 -3.45
CA SER A 612 -15.62 17.24 -3.83
C SER A 612 -15.14 16.06 -2.99
N ARG A 613 -14.09 15.37 -3.45
CA ARG A 613 -13.46 14.21 -2.81
C ARG A 613 -14.38 13.00 -2.70
N ILE A 614 -15.19 12.74 -3.74
CA ILE A 614 -15.96 11.49 -3.84
C ILE A 614 -15.05 10.44 -4.50
N PRO A 615 -14.71 9.33 -3.83
CA PRO A 615 -13.91 8.27 -4.46
C PRO A 615 -14.67 7.66 -5.64
N GLU A 616 -13.96 7.23 -6.68
CA GLU A 616 -14.59 6.69 -7.90
C GLU A 616 -15.52 5.49 -7.61
N ALA A 617 -15.23 4.72 -6.55
CA ALA A 617 -16.08 3.63 -6.07
C ALA A 617 -17.50 4.06 -5.64
N LEU A 618 -17.70 5.34 -5.26
CA LEU A 618 -19.01 5.92 -4.93
C LEU A 618 -19.57 6.82 -6.04
N ALA A 619 -18.76 7.14 -7.05
CA ALA A 619 -19.15 8.01 -8.15
C ALA A 619 -20.16 7.32 -9.09
N PRO A 620 -20.87 8.08 -9.95
CA PRO A 620 -21.58 7.50 -11.08
C PRO A 620 -20.56 6.75 -11.96
N PRO A 621 -20.79 5.49 -12.39
CA PRO A 621 -19.78 4.68 -13.10
C PRO A 621 -19.57 5.07 -14.57
N ILE A 622 -19.34 6.37 -14.81
CA ILE A 622 -19.17 6.99 -16.13
C ILE A 622 -17.82 6.68 -16.77
N ALA A 623 -16.86 6.16 -15.99
CA ALA A 623 -15.59 5.64 -16.48
C ALA A 623 -15.74 4.39 -17.35
N THR A 624 -16.85 3.66 -17.25
CA THR A 624 -17.06 2.39 -17.97
C THR A 624 -18.36 2.34 -18.76
N HIS A 625 -19.30 3.24 -18.51
CA HIS A 625 -20.64 3.23 -19.12
C HIS A 625 -20.91 4.46 -19.99
N SER A 626 -21.86 4.31 -20.92
CA SER A 626 -22.54 5.46 -21.53
C SER A 626 -23.43 6.15 -20.49
N PHE A 627 -23.60 7.46 -20.60
CA PHE A 627 -24.44 8.23 -19.70
C PHE A 627 -24.99 9.50 -20.34
N SER A 628 -26.05 10.02 -19.73
CA SER A 628 -26.50 11.40 -19.90
C SER A 628 -26.37 12.14 -18.57
N MET A 629 -26.00 13.42 -18.62
CA MET A 629 -25.91 14.29 -17.46
C MET A 629 -26.59 15.62 -17.76
N SER A 630 -27.23 16.21 -16.76
CA SER A 630 -27.68 17.60 -16.81
C SER A 630 -27.35 18.32 -15.50
N MET A 631 -26.85 19.55 -15.61
CA MET A 631 -26.47 20.40 -14.49
C MET A 631 -27.11 21.79 -14.66
N THR A 632 -27.66 22.33 -13.59
CA THR A 632 -28.08 23.74 -13.55
C THR A 632 -26.94 24.59 -13.00
N VAL A 633 -26.59 25.66 -13.70
CA VAL A 633 -25.54 26.60 -13.28
C VAL A 633 -26.05 28.03 -13.35
N GLU A 634 -25.52 28.89 -12.47
CA GLU A 634 -25.63 30.34 -12.58
C GLU A 634 -24.22 30.90 -12.76
N SER A 635 -24.01 31.57 -13.89
CA SER A 635 -22.68 32.02 -14.34
C SER A 635 -22.70 33.48 -14.75
N GLU A 636 -21.56 34.15 -14.61
CA GLU A 636 -21.34 35.50 -15.12
C GLU A 636 -20.59 35.46 -16.45
N ARG A 637 -20.52 36.62 -17.13
CA ARG A 637 -19.70 36.73 -18.34
C ARG A 637 -18.25 36.37 -18.02
N ARG A 638 -17.66 35.57 -18.89
CA ARG A 638 -16.32 35.01 -18.88
C ARG A 638 -16.01 34.20 -17.63
N SER A 639 -17.03 33.58 -17.04
CA SER A 639 -16.84 32.67 -15.91
C SER A 639 -15.90 31.51 -16.26
N ASN A 640 -15.03 31.17 -15.32
CA ASN A 640 -14.09 30.06 -15.44
C ASN A 640 -14.30 29.08 -14.29
N GLY A 641 -14.02 27.80 -14.56
CA GLY A 641 -13.89 26.77 -13.53
C GLY A 641 -14.42 25.41 -13.96
N THR A 642 -14.11 24.41 -13.16
CA THR A 642 -14.62 23.05 -13.29
C THR A 642 -16.08 22.98 -12.86
N LEU A 643 -16.94 22.48 -13.74
CA LEU A 643 -18.31 22.12 -13.39
C LEU A 643 -18.38 20.70 -12.82
N MET A 644 -17.71 19.75 -13.47
CA MET A 644 -17.54 18.38 -12.98
C MET A 644 -16.24 17.77 -13.52
N ALA A 645 -15.58 16.93 -12.74
CA ALA A 645 -14.43 16.13 -13.17
C ALA A 645 -14.47 14.73 -12.54
N ILE A 646 -13.91 13.74 -13.24
CA ILE A 646 -13.53 12.42 -12.74
C ILE A 646 -12.21 12.01 -13.37
N GLY A 647 -11.29 11.47 -12.57
CA GLY A 647 -9.94 11.17 -13.04
C GLY A 647 -9.12 12.44 -13.23
N GLY A 648 -8.11 12.41 -14.11
CA GLY A 648 -7.20 13.53 -14.30
C GLY A 648 -6.28 13.40 -15.51
N ARG A 649 -5.02 13.85 -15.37
CA ARG A 649 -3.99 13.88 -16.41
C ARG A 649 -3.64 12.50 -16.98
N PHE A 650 -3.90 11.42 -16.26
CA PHE A 650 -3.56 10.06 -16.73
C PHE A 650 -4.75 9.25 -17.22
N GLY A 651 -5.90 9.92 -17.35
CA GLY A 651 -7.17 9.32 -17.77
C GLY A 651 -8.31 10.02 -17.02
N GLY A 652 -9.30 10.53 -17.73
CA GLY A 652 -10.40 11.23 -17.07
C GLY A 652 -11.40 11.88 -18.01
N LEU A 653 -12.45 12.44 -17.41
CA LEU A 653 -13.50 13.20 -18.09
C LEU A 653 -13.84 14.43 -17.26
N GLY A 654 -13.85 15.59 -17.91
CA GLY A 654 -14.21 16.86 -17.27
C GLY A 654 -15.19 17.68 -18.10
N LEU A 655 -16.01 18.46 -17.40
CA LEU A 655 -16.85 19.52 -17.96
C LEU A 655 -16.46 20.83 -17.27
N TYR A 656 -16.12 21.84 -18.07
CA TYR A 656 -15.59 23.12 -17.63
C TYR A 656 -16.38 24.28 -18.23
N LEU A 657 -16.33 25.44 -17.58
CA LEU A 657 -16.53 26.73 -18.25
C LEU A 657 -15.16 27.36 -18.49
N LEU A 658 -14.86 27.65 -19.75
CA LEU A 658 -13.65 28.36 -20.16
C LEU A 658 -14.06 29.66 -20.85
N ASN A 659 -13.82 30.80 -20.19
CA ASN A 659 -14.33 32.10 -20.59
C ASN A 659 -15.85 32.07 -20.89
N GLY A 660 -16.61 31.44 -20.00
CA GLY A 660 -18.05 31.31 -20.07
C GLY A 660 -18.54 30.22 -21.03
N ILE A 661 -17.64 29.53 -21.74
CA ILE A 661 -18.01 28.55 -22.77
C ILE A 661 -17.92 27.12 -22.22
N PRO A 662 -19.04 26.36 -22.22
CA PRO A 662 -19.04 24.94 -21.87
C PRO A 662 -18.05 24.16 -22.73
N THR A 663 -17.12 23.48 -22.07
CA THR A 663 -16.07 22.68 -22.70
C THR A 663 -15.97 21.34 -22.00
N VAL A 664 -16.17 20.26 -22.74
CA VAL A 664 -15.93 18.90 -22.28
C VAL A 664 -14.51 18.51 -22.67
N ALA A 665 -13.79 17.88 -21.76
CA ALA A 665 -12.51 17.25 -22.01
C ALA A 665 -12.60 15.76 -21.68
N VAL A 666 -11.99 14.94 -22.51
CA VAL A 666 -11.84 13.50 -22.28
C VAL A 666 -10.40 13.16 -22.53
N ARG A 667 -9.74 12.64 -21.51
CA ARG A 667 -8.39 12.09 -21.63
C ARG A 667 -8.47 10.57 -21.65
N ALA A 668 -8.07 10.00 -22.78
CA ALA A 668 -7.92 8.56 -22.92
C ALA A 668 -6.68 8.08 -22.15
N LEU A 669 -6.64 6.79 -21.82
CA LEU A 669 -5.56 6.18 -21.03
C LEU A 669 -4.21 6.14 -21.76
N ASP A 670 -4.24 6.25 -23.09
CA ASP A 670 -3.04 6.40 -23.93
C ASP A 670 -2.48 7.83 -23.91
N GLY A 671 -3.14 8.77 -23.23
CA GLY A 671 -2.71 10.16 -23.05
C GLY A 671 -3.37 11.15 -24.00
N GLU A 672 -4.09 10.67 -25.02
CA GLU A 672 -4.78 11.52 -26.00
C GLU A 672 -5.88 12.36 -25.35
N LEU A 673 -5.89 13.66 -25.65
CA LEU A 673 -6.85 14.63 -25.11
C LEU A 673 -7.84 15.08 -26.19
N PHE A 674 -9.13 14.87 -25.93
CA PHE A 674 -10.23 15.29 -26.79
C PHE A 674 -11.03 16.39 -26.12
N THR A 675 -11.33 17.46 -26.85
CA THR A 675 -12.18 18.54 -26.35
C THR A 675 -13.39 18.79 -27.24
N VAL A 676 -14.56 18.96 -26.63
CA VAL A 676 -15.78 19.42 -27.30
C VAL A 676 -16.15 20.76 -26.71
N ARG A 677 -16.34 21.78 -27.55
CA ARG A 677 -16.59 23.14 -27.09
C ARG A 677 -17.90 23.66 -27.66
N ALA A 678 -18.75 24.20 -26.79
CA ALA A 678 -19.97 24.87 -27.21
C ALA A 678 -19.64 26.14 -28.02
N PRO A 679 -20.51 26.57 -28.95
CA PRO A 679 -20.25 27.73 -29.81
C PRO A 679 -20.40 29.07 -29.08
N ASN A 680 -21.16 29.09 -27.97
CA ASN A 680 -21.51 30.31 -27.26
C ASN A 680 -21.27 30.18 -25.77
N GLU A 681 -21.01 31.32 -25.15
CA GLU A 681 -20.99 31.49 -23.71
C GLU A 681 -22.38 31.28 -23.10
N VAL A 682 -22.41 30.76 -21.87
CA VAL A 682 -23.59 30.72 -21.00
C VAL A 682 -23.51 31.83 -19.95
N VAL A 683 -24.61 32.56 -19.73
CA VAL A 683 -24.69 33.65 -18.75
C VAL A 683 -26.03 33.54 -18.01
N GLY A 684 -26.01 33.83 -16.71
CA GLY A 684 -27.15 33.66 -15.83
C GLY A 684 -27.50 32.19 -15.62
N LYS A 685 -28.77 31.93 -15.28
CA LYS A 685 -29.28 30.58 -15.03
C LYS A 685 -29.39 29.80 -16.34
N SER A 686 -28.65 28.70 -16.44
CA SER A 686 -28.62 27.82 -17.60
C SER A 686 -28.61 26.35 -17.17
N ARG A 687 -29.16 25.48 -18.02
CA ARG A 687 -29.01 24.02 -17.88
C ARG A 687 -28.01 23.54 -18.93
N ILE A 688 -26.87 23.02 -18.50
CA ILE A 688 -25.87 22.40 -19.36
C ILE A 688 -26.07 20.88 -19.30
N GLY A 689 -26.04 20.20 -20.45
CA GLY A 689 -26.10 18.75 -20.52
C GLY A 689 -24.91 18.15 -21.25
N LEU A 690 -24.60 16.90 -20.91
CA LEU A 690 -23.58 16.08 -21.55
C LEU A 690 -24.16 14.70 -21.84
N GLN A 691 -24.21 14.31 -23.12
CA GLN A 691 -24.44 12.93 -23.54
C GLN A 691 -23.10 12.31 -23.93
N PHE A 692 -22.71 11.23 -23.26
CA PHE A 692 -21.53 10.45 -23.58
C PHE A 692 -21.94 9.04 -23.98
N THR A 693 -21.78 8.70 -25.25
CA THR A 693 -22.18 7.41 -25.82
C THR A 693 -20.95 6.63 -26.22
N ARG A 694 -20.67 5.53 -25.50
CA ARG A 694 -19.63 4.57 -25.87
C ARG A 694 -20.10 3.73 -27.04
N ILE A 695 -19.25 3.64 -28.06
CA ILE A 695 -19.46 2.82 -29.26
C ILE A 695 -18.65 1.52 -29.11
N GLY A 696 -17.45 1.62 -28.52
CA GLY A 696 -16.57 0.50 -28.25
C GLY A 696 -15.54 0.83 -27.16
N PRO A 697 -14.54 -0.04 -26.95
CA PRO A 697 -13.48 0.18 -25.96
C PRO A 697 -12.52 1.32 -26.32
N GLU A 698 -12.57 1.82 -27.56
CA GLU A 698 -11.68 2.87 -28.06
C GLU A 698 -12.42 4.02 -28.76
N GLU A 699 -13.76 3.99 -28.75
CA GLU A 699 -14.57 4.97 -29.46
C GLU A 699 -15.78 5.37 -28.64
N ALA A 700 -16.01 6.69 -28.57
CA ALA A 700 -17.20 7.27 -27.98
C ALA A 700 -17.60 8.56 -28.72
N ARG A 701 -18.76 9.09 -28.36
CA ARG A 701 -19.25 10.40 -28.80
C ARG A 701 -19.67 11.22 -27.60
N ALA A 702 -19.19 12.47 -27.53
CA ALA A 702 -19.58 13.45 -26.54
C ALA A 702 -20.41 14.56 -27.20
N THR A 703 -21.59 14.83 -26.65
CA THR A 703 -22.50 15.89 -27.13
C THR A 703 -22.87 16.82 -25.98
N ILE A 704 -22.68 18.12 -26.18
CA ILE A 704 -23.04 19.17 -25.22
C ILE A 704 -24.41 19.72 -25.62
N SER A 705 -25.29 19.88 -24.63
CA SER A 705 -26.54 20.63 -24.78
C SER A 705 -26.60 21.82 -23.82
N VAL A 706 -27.30 22.88 -24.25
CA VAL A 706 -27.61 24.05 -23.42
C VAL A 706 -29.10 24.31 -23.51
N ASN A 707 -29.77 24.36 -22.36
CA ASN A 707 -31.21 24.56 -22.22
C ASN A 707 -32.03 23.59 -23.09
N GLY A 708 -31.59 22.33 -23.15
CA GLY A 708 -32.27 21.24 -23.87
C GLY A 708 -32.01 21.17 -25.37
N LYS A 709 -31.11 22.01 -25.91
CA LYS A 709 -30.71 21.96 -27.33
C LYS A 709 -29.25 21.50 -27.45
N ASP A 710 -28.98 20.53 -28.29
CA ASP A 710 -27.62 20.13 -28.64
C ASP A 710 -26.91 21.27 -29.37
N VAL A 711 -25.71 21.64 -28.90
CA VAL A 711 -24.95 22.79 -29.42
C VAL A 711 -23.57 22.42 -29.95
N ALA A 712 -23.01 21.28 -29.53
CA ALA A 712 -21.73 20.76 -30.02
C ALA A 712 -21.67 19.24 -29.86
N SER A 713 -21.00 18.54 -30.79
CA SER A 713 -20.77 17.10 -30.70
C SER A 713 -19.44 16.75 -31.37
N SER A 714 -18.69 15.82 -30.78
CA SER A 714 -17.49 15.24 -31.40
C SER A 714 -17.35 13.77 -31.06
N SER A 715 -16.65 13.05 -31.94
CA SER A 715 -16.13 11.73 -31.62
C SER A 715 -14.91 11.83 -30.70
N VAL A 716 -14.73 10.81 -29.87
CA VAL A 716 -13.56 10.55 -29.01
C VAL A 716 -12.99 9.23 -29.49
N SER A 717 -11.69 9.18 -29.79
CA SER A 717 -11.02 7.97 -30.28
C SER A 717 -9.70 7.76 -29.58
N GLY A 718 -9.59 6.73 -28.76
CA GLY A 718 -8.42 6.45 -27.92
C GLY A 718 -8.77 5.44 -26.84
N ALA A 719 -7.77 4.92 -26.13
CA ALA A 719 -7.94 3.89 -25.12
C ALA A 719 -8.86 4.34 -23.96
N LEU A 720 -10.17 4.06 -24.06
CA LEU A 720 -11.11 4.38 -22.99
C LEU A 720 -10.91 3.43 -21.80
N SER A 721 -11.24 3.93 -20.60
CA SER A 721 -11.26 3.12 -19.39
C SER A 721 -12.27 1.98 -19.51
N THR A 722 -11.86 0.80 -19.04
CA THR A 722 -12.65 -0.43 -19.00
C THR A 722 -12.91 -0.89 -17.56
N PHE A 723 -12.26 -0.26 -16.58
CA PHE A 723 -12.43 -0.55 -15.17
C PHE A 723 -12.56 0.73 -14.34
N ILE A 724 -11.51 1.56 -14.31
CA ILE A 724 -11.41 2.78 -13.49
C ILE A 724 -10.56 3.83 -14.23
N PHE A 725 -10.71 5.13 -13.93
CA PHE A 725 -9.77 6.14 -14.42
C PHE A 725 -8.52 6.23 -13.55
N SER A 726 -8.69 6.19 -12.22
CA SER A 726 -7.60 6.22 -11.24
C SER A 726 -8.06 5.68 -9.89
N GLY A 727 -7.16 5.06 -9.14
CA GLY A 727 -7.42 4.67 -7.75
C GLY A 727 -7.35 5.81 -6.74
N ASN A 728 -6.69 6.92 -7.10
CA ASN A 728 -6.42 8.05 -6.22
C ASN A 728 -7.21 9.31 -6.60
N GLU A 729 -7.41 9.60 -7.90
CA GLU A 729 -8.24 10.73 -8.33
C GLU A 729 -9.71 10.56 -7.92
N THR A 730 -10.43 11.69 -7.81
CA THR A 730 -11.80 11.71 -7.32
C THR A 730 -12.82 12.14 -8.37
N PHE A 731 -14.10 11.96 -8.05
CA PHE A 731 -15.21 12.61 -8.72
C PHE A 731 -15.58 13.88 -7.96
N ASP A 732 -15.68 14.98 -8.69
CA ASP A 732 -15.85 16.31 -8.13
C ASP A 732 -16.84 17.13 -8.96
N ILE A 733 -17.60 17.99 -8.29
CA ILE A 733 -18.55 18.95 -8.86
C ILE A 733 -18.20 20.33 -8.32
N GLY A 734 -17.90 21.28 -9.23
CA GLY A 734 -17.54 22.66 -8.89
C GLY A 734 -16.04 22.92 -8.67
N SER A 735 -15.22 21.88 -8.67
CA SER A 735 -13.75 21.94 -8.56
C SER A 735 -13.13 20.65 -9.12
N ASP A 736 -11.82 20.66 -9.30
CA ASP A 736 -10.99 19.52 -9.70
C ASP A 736 -9.70 19.54 -8.86
N PRO A 737 -9.73 19.03 -7.61
CA PRO A 737 -8.64 19.23 -6.64
C PRO A 737 -7.39 18.38 -6.93
N GLY A 738 -7.46 17.43 -7.86
CA GLY A 738 -6.34 16.61 -8.27
C GLY A 738 -5.67 17.13 -9.53
N THR A 739 -5.21 16.23 -10.39
CA THR A 739 -4.67 16.65 -11.69
C THR A 739 -5.81 16.95 -12.65
N THR A 740 -5.76 18.11 -13.29
CA THR A 740 -6.81 18.50 -14.24
C THR A 740 -6.78 17.63 -15.50
N VAL A 741 -7.96 17.26 -16.01
CA VAL A 741 -8.08 16.50 -17.29
C VAL A 741 -7.52 17.33 -18.45
N LEU A 742 -7.79 18.64 -18.43
CA LEU A 742 -7.24 19.62 -19.38
C LEU A 742 -5.84 20.07 -18.98
N ASP A 743 -4.95 20.21 -19.96
CA ASP A 743 -3.63 20.77 -19.74
C ASP A 743 -3.67 22.28 -19.46
N GLY A 744 -2.70 22.77 -18.69
CA GLY A 744 -2.49 24.20 -18.45
C GLY A 744 -3.47 24.87 -17.48
N LEU A 745 -4.27 24.08 -16.74
CA LEU A 745 -5.14 24.58 -15.68
C LEU A 745 -4.57 24.26 -14.30
N ASP A 746 -4.53 25.27 -13.43
CA ASP A 746 -4.16 25.10 -12.03
C ASP A 746 -5.33 24.50 -11.23
N ALA A 747 -5.11 23.35 -10.61
CA ALA A 747 -6.01 22.80 -9.60
C ALA A 747 -6.15 23.77 -8.40
N PRO A 748 -7.32 23.88 -7.75
CA PRO A 748 -8.52 23.09 -7.98
C PRO A 748 -9.45 23.61 -9.10
N PHE A 749 -9.00 24.58 -9.90
CA PHE A 749 -9.78 25.29 -10.94
C PHE A 749 -11.24 25.56 -10.55
N LYS A 750 -11.46 26.08 -9.34
CA LYS A 750 -12.79 26.19 -8.73
C LYS A 750 -13.73 27.09 -9.54
N PHE A 751 -14.95 26.63 -9.76
CA PHE A 751 -16.00 27.44 -10.38
C PHE A 751 -16.52 28.51 -9.42
N ALA A 752 -16.51 29.76 -9.87
CA ALA A 752 -16.90 30.92 -9.07
C ALA A 752 -18.43 31.16 -9.02
N GLY A 753 -19.20 30.57 -9.94
CA GLY A 753 -20.65 30.69 -9.98
C GLY A 753 -21.36 29.72 -9.04
N ALA A 754 -22.69 29.62 -9.19
CA ALA A 754 -23.49 28.68 -8.40
C ALA A 754 -23.81 27.42 -9.22
N ILE A 755 -23.66 26.24 -8.58
CA ILE A 755 -24.13 24.97 -9.11
C ILE A 755 -25.42 24.60 -8.37
N GLY A 756 -26.47 24.30 -9.12
CA GLY A 756 -27.73 23.81 -8.61
C GLY A 756 -27.76 22.29 -8.61
N GLU A 757 -28.81 21.74 -9.21
CA GLU A 757 -28.97 20.30 -9.35
C GLU A 757 -28.09 19.73 -10.48
N THR A 758 -27.40 18.62 -10.19
CA THR A 758 -26.70 17.78 -11.17
C THR A 758 -27.31 16.38 -11.16
N ARG A 759 -27.78 15.92 -12.31
CA ARG A 759 -28.37 14.59 -12.49
C ARG A 759 -27.58 13.79 -13.51
N PHE A 760 -27.23 12.56 -13.17
CA PHE A 760 -26.73 11.56 -14.11
C PHE A 760 -27.78 10.48 -14.31
N ALA A 761 -27.97 10.08 -15.56
CA ALA A 761 -28.63 8.85 -15.95
C ALA A 761 -27.63 7.98 -16.71
N VAL A 762 -27.08 7.00 -16.00
CA VAL A 762 -26.11 6.04 -16.52
C VAL A 762 -26.85 4.88 -17.18
N GLN A 763 -26.41 4.49 -18.37
CA GLN A 763 -27.04 3.40 -19.10
C GLN A 763 -26.93 2.10 -18.32
N LEU A 764 -28.08 1.45 -18.10
CA LEU A 764 -28.12 0.14 -17.47
C LEU A 764 -27.48 -0.90 -18.41
N PRO A 765 -26.68 -1.83 -17.89
CA PRO A 765 -26.19 -2.96 -18.67
C PRO A 765 -27.36 -3.73 -19.29
N ALA A 766 -27.18 -4.25 -20.51
CA ALA A 766 -28.14 -5.19 -21.08
C ALA A 766 -28.38 -6.35 -20.09
N GLN A 767 -29.64 -6.81 -20.01
CA GLN A 767 -30.03 -7.82 -19.02
C GLN A 767 -29.23 -9.10 -19.19
#